data_AF-A0A3B8PPG7-F1
#
_entry.id   AF-A0A3B8PPG7-F1
#
_cell.length_a   1.000
_cell.length_b   1.000
_cell.length_c   1.000
_cell.angle_alpha   90.00
_cell.angle_beta   90.00
_cell.angle_gamma   90.00
#
_symmetry.space_group_name_H-M   'P 1'
#
loop_
_entity.id
_entity.type
_entity.pdbx_description
1 polymer ?
#
loop_
_entity_poly.entity_id
_entity_poly.type
_entity_poly.pdbx_seq_one_letter_code
_entity_poly.pdbx_strand_id
1 'polypeptide(L)'
;MFFTPWLRTLGNRLRFRPVRKGRKTSLLKRSDQPTAAEVELLEDRTLLTMTVDAGTLTATTATITGDAADDALVLSVSGGNLAHNFTGANSTGTYASATDFDPSAGTQTIAVPASFDPTTVVTVQLGDGADTLTIDDSSGALQGRLNINFDGEGGTGDTLIGPDTVGLNFSLTASNSGNVGGVGVTDFSNVENLTGGSQADTFSISSLVGLAGTIDGGGGSDTIVQADDSNTWTISSPNAGDVTDIGDFTSVENLTGGTGADTFNIGSGGSLSGDIDGGGGGDTITQADGTNTWDITGSGSGSGSDVNSFSAVENLTGGSDADTFNIGSGGSLTGDIDGGGGTDTLTQADGTNTWTISSTNGGAVDDLNAFSDIENLTGGSGPDTFNIASLVGLAGTIDGGGDSDTLTQADDSNTWTISSANEGDVTDIGDFTSVENLSGGSGVDTFNIGSTGSLSGDIDGGGGTSDTITQADGTNTWDITGSGSGTGPDINGFSAIENLTGGSGADTFNIASLAGLAGTIDGGGASDTITQADDSNTWTISSANAGDVTDIGDFTSIENLTGGTGADTFDIGSTGSLSGAIDGGGGSDTVSQADGTNTWDITGTGSGTVPDISSFSNVENLAGGTGDDTFDVSAGAGVDSIDGNGGSDSVSVNADGNAVDHAVTGPDDGTITVSGSPALDYSSVESRTITNTATAGVTVSVAGGDGSADGNDSYEVRRSGSDLQILIDGTVATSVPFADVAGITVTGTGDADTLTVDFGGQAITSVIPGGNLTYDGGAGADALVLSGTPTTNPSAVTHTFDNASDGGIDIDGSVINYTGLAPITDTLVSGTRTMVFNSSAETITISDDAEAGDD
;
A
#
# COMPACT_ATOMS: atom_id res chain seq x y z
N MET A 1 51.12 -21.76 3.47
CA MET A 1 52.55 -21.56 3.81
C MET A 1 52.61 -20.92 5.18
N PHE A 2 53.31 -21.58 6.12
CA PHE A 2 53.86 -21.11 7.41
C PHE A 2 52.91 -20.51 8.48
N PHE A 3 52.61 -21.19 9.61
CA PHE A 3 53.49 -21.45 10.79
C PHE A 3 54.04 -20.13 11.37
N THR A 4 53.86 -19.68 12.62
CA THR A 4 54.04 -20.31 13.97
C THR A 4 54.17 -19.17 15.06
N PRO A 5 54.56 -19.37 16.35
CA PRO A 5 53.70 -19.78 17.50
C PRO A 5 54.08 -19.11 18.88
N TRP A 6 53.42 -19.54 19.98
CA TRP A 6 53.97 -19.80 21.36
C TRP A 6 54.69 -18.66 22.18
N LEU A 7 54.64 -18.49 23.52
CA LEU A 7 54.21 -19.24 24.73
C LEU A 7 54.39 -18.30 25.97
N ARG A 8 53.62 -18.30 27.08
CA ARG A 8 53.82 -19.05 28.38
C ARG A 8 52.92 -18.46 29.49
N THR A 9 51.97 -19.21 30.05
CA THR A 9 51.97 -20.07 31.27
C THR A 9 51.97 -19.38 32.64
N LEU A 10 50.94 -19.67 33.44
CA LEU A 10 51.03 -20.07 34.85
C LEU A 10 49.90 -21.05 35.17
N GLY A 11 50.21 -22.14 35.86
CA GLY A 11 49.26 -23.23 36.15
C GLY A 11 49.36 -23.74 37.57
N ASN A 12 48.41 -24.62 37.93
CA ASN A 12 48.37 -25.66 38.98
C ASN A 12 46.92 -25.73 39.52
N ARG A 13 46.26 -26.87 39.79
CA ARG A 13 46.62 -28.29 39.97
C ARG A 13 45.31 -29.09 39.98
N LEU A 14 45.31 -30.32 39.45
CA LEU A 14 44.92 -31.53 40.17
C LEU A 14 45.23 -32.77 39.32
N ARG A 15 45.74 -33.80 40.01
CA ARG A 15 46.57 -34.87 39.48
C ARG A 15 45.74 -36.09 39.10
N PHE A 16 46.03 -36.68 37.94
CA PHE A 16 45.85 -38.11 37.68
C PHE A 16 47.23 -38.79 37.63
N ARG A 17 47.35 -40.01 38.18
CA ARG A 17 48.24 -41.04 37.61
C ARG A 17 47.80 -42.47 37.94
N PRO A 18 48.18 -43.45 37.09
CA PRO A 18 47.43 -44.66 36.77
C PRO A 18 48.21 -45.95 37.13
N VAL A 19 47.63 -47.15 36.96
CA VAL A 19 48.41 -48.39 36.78
C VAL A 19 47.80 -49.34 35.76
N ARG A 20 48.69 -49.87 34.91
CA ARG A 20 48.51 -50.79 33.79
C ARG A 20 48.30 -52.26 34.19
N LYS A 21 47.41 -52.91 33.44
CA LYS A 21 47.54 -54.20 32.70
C LYS A 21 48.45 -55.33 33.27
N GLY A 22 47.80 -56.45 33.60
CA GLY A 22 48.36 -57.80 33.66
C GLY A 22 47.38 -58.80 33.02
N ARG A 23 47.92 -59.73 32.22
CA ARG A 23 47.30 -60.56 31.18
C ARG A 23 46.94 -61.97 31.72
N LYS A 24 45.77 -62.54 31.36
CA LYS A 24 45.60 -63.95 30.93
C LYS A 24 44.14 -64.39 30.66
N THR A 25 44.01 -65.05 29.51
CA THR A 25 43.17 -66.22 29.15
C THR A 25 41.64 -66.10 29.12
N SER A 26 41.14 -66.34 27.90
CA SER A 26 39.75 -66.63 27.53
C SER A 26 39.18 -67.82 28.30
N LEU A 27 38.06 -67.58 28.97
CA LEU A 27 37.02 -68.57 29.20
C LEU A 27 35.70 -67.90 28.84
N LEU A 28 35.05 -68.42 27.80
CA LEU A 28 33.64 -68.21 27.53
C LEU A 28 32.85 -68.64 28.77
N LYS A 29 32.31 -67.68 29.52
CA LYS A 29 31.14 -67.87 30.38
C LYS A 29 29.96 -67.28 29.61
N ARG A 30 29.24 -68.08 28.82
CA ARG A 30 27.96 -68.68 29.22
C ARG A 30 27.13 -67.69 30.04
N SER A 31 26.07 -67.18 29.40
CA SER A 31 24.85 -66.65 29.99
C SER A 31 24.70 -67.11 31.43
N ASP A 32 24.75 -66.15 32.35
CA ASP A 32 24.13 -66.34 33.65
C ASP A 32 22.64 -66.43 33.36
N GLN A 33 22.15 -67.66 33.52
CA GLN A 33 20.75 -68.01 33.59
C GLN A 33 20.06 -67.13 34.63
N PRO A 34 18.75 -66.89 34.51
CA PRO A 34 17.97 -66.36 35.63
C PRO A 34 18.31 -67.21 36.86
N THR A 35 18.72 -66.56 37.95
CA THR A 35 18.70 -67.20 39.26
C THR A 35 17.35 -67.86 39.39
N ALA A 36 17.37 -69.19 39.50
CA ALA A 36 16.18 -70.00 39.66
C ALA A 36 15.29 -69.35 40.72
N ALA A 37 13.99 -69.27 40.42
CA ALA A 37 12.97 -68.97 41.41
C ALA A 37 13.38 -69.64 42.73
N GLU A 38 13.52 -68.85 43.79
CA GLU A 38 13.36 -69.41 45.10
C GLU A 38 11.95 -70.00 45.09
N VAL A 39 11.91 -71.33 44.99
CA VAL A 39 10.70 -72.08 45.25
C VAL A 39 10.46 -71.85 46.73
N GLU A 40 9.61 -70.87 47.05
CA GLU A 40 8.93 -70.86 48.32
C GLU A 40 8.30 -72.24 48.50
N LEU A 41 8.77 -72.95 49.53
CA LEU A 41 8.15 -74.18 49.94
C LEU A 41 6.75 -73.83 50.45
N LEU A 42 5.74 -74.46 49.85
CA LEU A 42 4.29 -74.29 50.05
C LEU A 42 3.78 -74.49 51.50
N GLU A 43 4.66 -74.53 52.50
CA GLU A 43 4.43 -75.19 53.78
C GLU A 43 4.23 -74.24 54.98
N ASP A 44 4.33 -72.92 54.81
CA ASP A 44 4.01 -71.93 55.87
C ASP A 44 2.81 -71.03 55.52
N ARG A 45 1.77 -71.60 54.88
CA ARG A 45 0.47 -70.92 54.70
C ARG A 45 -0.56 -71.45 55.68
N THR A 46 -0.91 -70.64 56.68
CA THR A 46 -2.04 -70.87 57.59
C THR A 46 -3.18 -69.88 57.29
N LEU A 47 -4.25 -70.41 56.66
CA LEU A 47 -5.64 -69.95 56.51
C LEU A 47 -5.97 -68.45 56.25
N LEU A 48 -6.61 -68.19 55.10
CA LEU A 48 -7.68 -67.18 54.98
C LEU A 48 -8.82 -67.58 55.92
N THR A 49 -9.16 -66.73 56.88
CA THR A 49 -10.31 -66.95 57.76
C THR A 49 -11.42 -65.98 57.42
N MET A 50 -12.54 -66.53 56.98
CA MET A 50 -13.78 -65.78 56.81
C MET A 50 -14.62 -65.95 58.07
N THR A 51 -14.90 -64.85 58.76
CA THR A 51 -15.68 -64.87 60.00
C THR A 51 -17.00 -64.15 59.76
N VAL A 52 -18.10 -64.89 59.85
CA VAL A 52 -19.46 -64.33 59.94
C VAL A 52 -19.86 -64.36 61.41
N ASP A 53 -20.23 -63.22 62.00
CA ASP A 53 -20.54 -63.15 63.43
C ASP A 53 -21.73 -64.07 63.76
N ALA A 54 -21.49 -65.04 64.64
CA ALA A 54 -22.28 -66.25 64.73
C ALA A 54 -23.55 -66.09 65.58
N GLY A 55 -24.72 -66.22 64.96
CA GLY A 55 -25.98 -66.45 65.68
C GLY A 55 -27.24 -66.20 64.86
N THR A 56 -27.74 -67.22 64.14
CA THR A 56 -29.02 -67.20 63.39
C THR A 56 -29.16 -66.11 62.31
N LEU A 57 -28.75 -66.41 61.07
CA LEU A 57 -29.27 -65.90 59.77
C LEU A 57 -29.68 -64.41 59.67
N THR A 58 -29.06 -63.54 60.47
CA THR A 58 -29.25 -62.09 60.52
C THR A 58 -27.93 -61.40 60.90
N ALA A 59 -26.79 -62.03 60.56
CA ALA A 59 -25.50 -61.39 60.75
C ALA A 59 -25.41 -60.20 59.78
N THR A 60 -25.35 -59.00 60.36
CA THR A 60 -25.25 -57.70 59.68
C THR A 60 -23.84 -57.41 59.15
N THR A 61 -22.86 -58.28 59.42
CA THR A 61 -21.45 -58.05 59.06
C THR A 61 -20.73 -59.37 58.73
N ALA A 62 -19.90 -59.38 57.69
CA ALA A 62 -18.97 -60.46 57.35
C ALA A 62 -17.57 -59.88 57.15
N THR A 63 -16.54 -60.52 57.69
CA THR A 63 -15.14 -60.10 57.49
C THR A 63 -14.36 -61.18 56.75
N ILE A 64 -13.71 -60.78 55.65
CA ILE A 64 -12.85 -61.61 54.82
C ILE A 64 -11.42 -61.11 55.04
N THR A 65 -10.55 -61.96 55.60
CA THR A 65 -9.13 -61.63 55.79
C THR A 65 -8.25 -62.45 54.87
N GLY A 66 -7.22 -61.83 54.28
CA GLY A 66 -6.19 -62.52 53.50
C GLY A 66 -5.27 -63.41 54.34
N ASP A 67 -4.37 -64.13 53.68
CA ASP A 67 -3.51 -65.15 54.31
C ASP A 67 -2.02 -65.05 53.97
N ALA A 68 -1.65 -64.21 53.00
CA ALA A 68 -0.28 -64.01 52.57
C ALA A 68 -0.08 -62.55 52.14
N ALA A 69 1.04 -62.29 51.47
CA ALA A 69 1.15 -61.08 50.67
C ALA A 69 0.60 -61.33 49.26
N ASP A 70 0.04 -60.29 48.67
CA ASP A 70 -0.44 -60.26 47.29
C ASP A 70 -1.66 -61.18 47.07
N ASP A 71 -2.69 -61.00 47.91
CA ASP A 71 -3.94 -61.75 47.87
C ASP A 71 -4.91 -61.22 46.82
N ALA A 72 -5.63 -62.12 46.13
CA ALA A 72 -6.60 -61.76 45.08
C ALA A 72 -8.00 -62.32 45.36
N LEU A 73 -8.95 -61.44 45.69
CA LEU A 73 -10.34 -61.76 45.97
C LEU A 73 -11.26 -61.26 44.86
N VAL A 74 -12.13 -62.15 44.35
CA VAL A 74 -13.23 -61.77 43.46
C VAL A 74 -14.55 -61.99 44.19
N LEU A 75 -15.34 -60.94 44.33
CA LEU A 75 -16.71 -61.01 44.87
C LEU A 75 -17.72 -60.91 43.75
N SER A 76 -18.67 -61.83 43.69
CA SER A 76 -19.72 -61.86 42.65
C SER A 76 -21.07 -62.35 43.20
N VAL A 77 -22.08 -62.48 42.33
CA VAL A 77 -23.39 -63.05 42.70
C VAL A 77 -23.61 -64.42 42.08
N SER A 78 -23.97 -65.41 42.89
CA SER A 78 -24.34 -66.75 42.41
C SER A 78 -25.60 -67.24 43.11
N GLY A 79 -26.64 -67.56 42.33
CA GLY A 79 -27.90 -68.09 42.86
C GLY A 79 -28.64 -67.16 43.85
N GLY A 80 -28.37 -65.84 43.80
CA GLY A 80 -28.93 -64.85 44.72
C GLY A 80 -28.15 -64.65 46.03
N ASN A 81 -27.00 -65.31 46.17
CA ASN A 81 -26.08 -65.16 47.30
C ASN A 81 -24.76 -64.55 46.84
N LEU A 82 -24.03 -63.94 47.77
CA LEU A 82 -22.67 -63.47 47.55
C LEU A 82 -21.79 -64.69 47.27
N ALA A 83 -20.86 -64.56 46.33
CA ALA A 83 -19.93 -65.60 45.95
C ALA A 83 -18.49 -65.07 45.97
N HIS A 84 -17.54 -65.97 46.18
CA HIS A 84 -16.10 -65.68 46.21
C HIS A 84 -15.29 -66.71 45.39
N ASN A 85 -14.08 -66.35 44.99
CA ASN A 85 -13.18 -67.21 44.18
C ASN A 85 -12.38 -68.26 44.98
N PHE A 86 -12.45 -68.25 46.33
CA PHE A 86 -11.73 -69.21 47.18
C PHE A 86 -12.40 -70.60 47.26
N THR A 87 -12.48 -71.32 46.14
CA THR A 87 -12.92 -72.73 46.11
C THR A 87 -11.94 -73.63 45.34
N GLY A 88 -11.95 -74.93 45.65
CA GLY A 88 -11.18 -75.92 44.90
C GLY A 88 -9.67 -75.87 45.20
N ALA A 89 -8.83 -75.79 44.16
CA ALA A 89 -7.37 -75.79 44.30
C ALA A 89 -6.80 -74.49 44.88
N ASN A 90 -7.63 -73.45 44.99
CA ASN A 90 -7.26 -72.10 45.43
C ASN A 90 -7.64 -71.82 46.88
N SER A 91 -8.09 -72.81 47.66
CA SER A 91 -8.50 -72.64 49.06
C SER A 91 -7.82 -73.66 49.97
N THR A 92 -7.39 -73.22 51.15
CA THR A 92 -6.89 -74.10 52.22
C THR A 92 -8.00 -74.64 53.15
N GLY A 93 -9.27 -74.23 52.93
CA GLY A 93 -10.47 -74.67 53.65
C GLY A 93 -11.41 -75.58 52.83
N THR A 94 -12.31 -76.32 53.51
CA THR A 94 -13.35 -77.17 52.90
C THR A 94 -14.65 -76.40 52.62
N TYR A 95 -14.57 -75.24 51.98
CA TYR A 95 -15.77 -74.52 51.53
C TYR A 95 -16.62 -75.42 50.62
N ALA A 96 -17.90 -75.58 50.93
CA ALA A 96 -18.79 -76.49 50.20
C ALA A 96 -19.12 -75.97 48.78
N SER A 97 -19.03 -74.66 48.56
CA SER A 97 -19.34 -73.97 47.31
C SER A 97 -18.73 -72.56 47.30
N ALA A 98 -18.81 -71.85 46.18
CA ALA A 98 -18.38 -70.45 46.07
C ALA A 98 -19.24 -69.48 46.89
N THR A 99 -20.39 -69.92 47.39
CA THR A 99 -21.30 -69.10 48.22
C THR A 99 -21.18 -69.43 49.71
N ASP A 100 -20.20 -70.26 50.10
CA ASP A 100 -20.05 -70.75 51.47
C ASP A 100 -19.01 -69.92 52.24
N PHE A 101 -19.49 -69.10 53.17
CA PHE A 101 -18.69 -68.16 53.94
C PHE A 101 -18.10 -68.77 55.24
N ASP A 102 -18.21 -70.09 55.42
CA ASP A 102 -17.70 -70.82 56.59
C ASP A 102 -16.92 -72.07 56.16
N PRO A 103 -15.64 -72.23 56.57
CA PRO A 103 -14.87 -73.42 56.24
C PRO A 103 -15.29 -74.69 57.03
N SER A 104 -16.23 -74.59 57.97
CA SER A 104 -16.76 -75.70 58.77
C SER A 104 -17.83 -76.54 58.03
N ALA A 105 -18.29 -77.64 58.64
CA ALA A 105 -19.28 -78.52 58.00
C ALA A 105 -20.66 -77.86 57.92
N GLY A 106 -21.04 -77.39 56.73
CA GLY A 106 -22.31 -76.71 56.47
C GLY A 106 -22.26 -75.92 55.17
N THR A 107 -23.23 -75.03 54.97
CA THR A 107 -23.10 -73.94 53.98
C THR A 107 -23.65 -72.69 54.66
N GLN A 108 -22.82 -71.68 54.86
CA GLN A 108 -23.24 -70.38 55.38
C GLN A 108 -23.21 -69.35 54.26
N THR A 109 -24.38 -69.00 53.74
CA THR A 109 -24.49 -68.04 52.62
C THR A 109 -24.84 -66.65 53.12
N ILE A 110 -24.29 -65.62 52.47
CA ILE A 110 -24.76 -64.23 52.60
C ILE A 110 -25.71 -63.96 51.43
N ALA A 111 -26.95 -63.57 51.70
CA ALA A 111 -27.91 -63.27 50.64
C ALA A 111 -27.59 -61.89 50.02
N VAL A 112 -27.67 -61.76 48.70
CA VAL A 112 -27.58 -60.46 48.01
C VAL A 112 -29.02 -59.99 47.74
N PRO A 113 -29.54 -59.01 48.50
CA PRO A 113 -30.94 -58.59 48.44
C PRO A 113 -31.25 -57.86 47.14
N ALA A 114 -32.49 -57.90 46.66
CA ALA A 114 -32.88 -57.27 45.38
C ALA A 114 -32.78 -55.73 45.38
N SER A 115 -32.63 -55.11 46.54
CA SER A 115 -32.42 -53.68 46.77
C SER A 115 -31.27 -53.49 47.75
N PHE A 116 -30.61 -52.34 47.72
CA PHE A 116 -29.56 -51.97 48.68
C PHE A 116 -29.96 -52.29 50.12
N ASP A 117 -29.12 -53.06 50.80
CA ASP A 117 -29.22 -53.32 52.24
C ASP A 117 -28.03 -52.69 52.97
N PRO A 118 -28.23 -51.52 53.61
CA PRO A 118 -27.17 -50.86 54.35
C PRO A 118 -26.83 -51.57 55.66
N THR A 119 -27.62 -52.58 56.06
CA THR A 119 -27.41 -53.31 57.32
C THR A 119 -26.49 -54.51 57.16
N THR A 120 -26.19 -54.95 55.94
CA THR A 120 -25.23 -56.02 55.66
C THR A 120 -23.92 -55.41 55.15
N VAL A 121 -22.86 -55.49 55.95
CA VAL A 121 -21.52 -54.96 55.65
C VAL A 121 -20.53 -56.10 55.42
N VAL A 122 -19.85 -56.10 54.29
CA VAL A 122 -18.77 -57.03 53.96
C VAL A 122 -17.45 -56.28 54.09
N THR A 123 -16.70 -56.54 55.14
CA THR A 123 -15.36 -55.98 55.35
C THR A 123 -14.32 -56.90 54.71
N VAL A 124 -13.45 -56.36 53.87
CA VAL A 124 -12.35 -57.06 53.18
C VAL A 124 -11.04 -56.47 53.67
N GLN A 125 -10.15 -57.31 54.22
CA GLN A 125 -8.83 -56.93 54.77
C GLN A 125 -7.79 -57.95 54.33
N LEU A 126 -7.09 -57.68 53.22
CA LEU A 126 -6.27 -58.71 52.57
C LEU A 126 -4.85 -58.84 53.16
N GLY A 127 -4.37 -57.87 53.93
CA GLY A 127 -3.18 -58.04 54.78
C GLY A 127 -2.03 -57.13 54.37
N ASP A 128 -0.79 -57.64 54.41
CA ASP A 128 0.38 -56.89 53.96
C ASP A 128 0.71 -57.32 52.52
N GLY A 129 0.90 -56.43 51.55
CA GLY A 129 1.24 -56.83 50.19
C GLY A 129 0.76 -55.86 49.12
N ALA A 130 0.63 -56.34 47.88
CA ALA A 130 -0.11 -55.68 46.82
C ALA A 130 -1.36 -56.54 46.51
N ASP A 131 -2.41 -56.32 47.28
CA ASP A 131 -3.61 -57.13 47.22
C ASP A 131 -4.58 -56.65 46.13
N THR A 132 -5.53 -57.48 45.72
CA THR A 132 -6.53 -57.14 44.70
C THR A 132 -7.92 -57.56 45.13
N LEU A 133 -8.84 -56.59 45.17
CA LEU A 133 -10.28 -56.85 45.24
C LEU A 133 -10.93 -56.58 43.89
N THR A 134 -11.64 -57.56 43.34
CA THR A 134 -12.49 -57.42 42.15
C THR A 134 -13.95 -57.54 42.54
N ILE A 135 -14.76 -56.54 42.15
CA ILE A 135 -16.22 -56.62 42.22
C ILE A 135 -16.74 -57.05 40.85
N ASP A 136 -17.27 -58.27 40.75
CA ASP A 136 -17.74 -58.87 39.50
C ASP A 136 -19.27 -58.97 39.45
N ASP A 137 -19.89 -58.09 38.65
CA ASP A 137 -21.33 -58.03 38.43
C ASP A 137 -21.80 -58.88 37.23
N SER A 138 -20.91 -59.60 36.54
CA SER A 138 -21.22 -60.32 35.29
C SER A 138 -22.26 -61.43 35.46
N SER A 139 -22.36 -62.02 36.65
CA SER A 139 -23.33 -63.06 37.01
C SER A 139 -24.56 -62.53 37.78
N GLY A 140 -24.66 -61.21 37.94
CA GLY A 140 -25.74 -60.49 38.60
C GLY A 140 -25.20 -59.33 39.42
N ALA A 141 -25.95 -58.22 39.49
CA ALA A 141 -25.51 -57.03 40.21
C ALA A 141 -25.15 -57.34 41.66
N LEU A 142 -23.95 -56.94 42.10
CA LEU A 142 -23.47 -56.89 43.48
C LEU A 142 -23.32 -55.43 43.93
N GLN A 143 -22.81 -54.57 43.04
CA GLN A 143 -22.70 -53.14 43.27
C GLN A 143 -24.08 -52.53 43.60
N GLY A 144 -24.14 -51.67 44.61
CA GLY A 144 -25.38 -51.03 45.03
C GLY A 144 -26.35 -51.93 45.80
N ARG A 145 -25.97 -53.17 46.14
CA ARG A 145 -26.86 -54.11 46.84
C ARG A 145 -26.42 -54.46 48.25
N LEU A 146 -25.12 -54.48 48.51
CA LEU A 146 -24.50 -54.64 49.83
C LEU A 146 -23.52 -53.50 50.07
N ASN A 147 -23.17 -53.26 51.33
CA ASN A 147 -22.04 -52.40 51.67
C ASN A 147 -20.76 -53.25 51.71
N ILE A 148 -19.77 -52.92 50.89
CA ILE A 148 -18.45 -53.55 50.87
C ILE A 148 -17.43 -52.51 51.37
N ASN A 149 -16.63 -52.85 52.36
CA ASN A 149 -15.57 -51.99 52.88
C ASN A 149 -14.22 -52.68 52.70
N PHE A 150 -13.43 -52.21 51.73
CA PHE A 150 -12.11 -52.74 51.44
C PHE A 150 -11.02 -51.90 52.10
N ASP A 151 -10.31 -52.48 53.05
CA ASP A 151 -9.10 -51.89 53.59
C ASP A 151 -7.90 -52.66 53.02
N GLY A 152 -7.06 -51.98 52.24
CA GLY A 152 -5.78 -52.53 51.77
C GLY A 152 -4.75 -52.69 52.90
N GLU A 153 -5.03 -52.12 54.08
CA GLU A 153 -4.20 -52.25 55.27
C GLU A 153 -2.75 -51.76 55.04
N GLY A 154 -1.74 -52.63 55.16
CA GLY A 154 -0.33 -52.28 55.22
C GLY A 154 0.46 -52.76 54.01
N GLY A 155 0.47 -52.02 52.91
CA GLY A 155 1.07 -52.49 51.67
C GLY A 155 1.56 -51.37 50.76
N THR A 156 2.00 -51.73 49.56
CA THR A 156 2.08 -50.78 48.44
C THR A 156 1.59 -51.50 47.20
N GLY A 157 0.56 -50.97 46.55
CA GLY A 157 0.07 -51.50 45.27
C GLY A 157 -1.27 -52.23 45.40
N ASP A 158 -2.02 -51.99 46.47
CA ASP A 158 -3.36 -52.56 46.64
C ASP A 158 -4.29 -52.04 45.55
N THR A 159 -5.06 -52.94 44.94
CA THR A 159 -5.83 -52.70 43.72
C THR A 159 -7.32 -52.98 43.92
N LEU A 160 -8.16 -52.01 43.59
CA LEU A 160 -9.61 -52.20 43.49
C LEU A 160 -10.03 -52.19 42.02
N ILE A 161 -10.56 -53.33 41.55
CA ILE A 161 -11.15 -53.49 40.23
C ILE A 161 -12.67 -53.37 40.36
N GLY A 162 -13.23 -52.33 39.73
CA GLY A 162 -14.66 -52.06 39.69
C GLY A 162 -15.45 -53.05 38.84
N PRO A 163 -16.78 -53.08 39.00
CA PRO A 163 -17.67 -53.90 38.18
C PRO A 163 -17.93 -53.28 36.81
N ASP A 164 -18.30 -54.11 35.83
CA ASP A 164 -18.76 -53.68 34.50
C ASP A 164 -20.17 -53.03 34.55
N THR A 165 -20.27 -51.85 35.15
CA THR A 165 -21.52 -51.09 35.34
C THR A 165 -21.48 -49.78 34.56
N VAL A 166 -22.56 -49.46 33.85
CA VAL A 166 -22.66 -48.17 33.13
C VAL A 166 -22.63 -47.00 34.11
N GLY A 167 -21.71 -46.06 33.92
CA GLY A 167 -21.63 -44.83 34.70
C GLY A 167 -21.12 -45.06 36.12
N LEU A 168 -20.17 -45.99 36.29
CA LEU A 168 -19.49 -46.21 37.55
C LEU A 168 -18.69 -44.96 37.92
N ASN A 169 -18.70 -44.59 39.20
CA ASN A 169 -17.88 -43.48 39.69
C ASN A 169 -17.03 -43.94 40.87
N PHE A 170 -15.72 -43.82 40.73
CA PHE A 170 -14.73 -43.91 41.79
C PHE A 170 -14.53 -42.50 42.36
N SER A 171 -14.98 -42.25 43.58
CA SER A 171 -14.80 -40.97 44.27
C SER A 171 -13.68 -41.05 45.30
N LEU A 172 -12.54 -40.40 45.04
CA LEU A 172 -11.45 -40.26 46.00
C LEU A 172 -11.75 -39.10 46.95
N THR A 173 -11.79 -39.42 48.24
CA THR A 173 -12.19 -38.48 49.30
C THR A 173 -11.10 -38.25 50.34
N ALA A 174 -10.08 -39.11 50.36
CA ALA A 174 -8.85 -38.99 51.12
C ALA A 174 -7.74 -39.78 50.41
N SER A 175 -6.47 -39.60 50.80
CA SER A 175 -5.36 -40.32 50.16
C SER A 175 -5.59 -41.82 50.19
N ASN A 176 -5.43 -42.47 49.03
CA ASN A 176 -5.67 -43.91 48.85
C ASN A 176 -7.04 -44.38 49.40
N SER A 177 -8.05 -43.51 49.46
CA SER A 177 -9.33 -43.81 50.14
C SER A 177 -10.52 -43.13 49.47
N GLY A 178 -11.66 -43.80 49.44
CA GLY A 178 -12.80 -43.34 48.67
C GLY A 178 -13.97 -44.31 48.67
N ASN A 179 -14.80 -44.20 47.63
CA ASN A 179 -15.89 -45.12 47.39
C ASN A 179 -16.15 -45.32 45.89
N VAL A 180 -16.79 -46.44 45.55
CA VAL A 180 -17.24 -46.78 44.19
C VAL A 180 -18.75 -46.91 44.18
N GLY A 181 -19.42 -46.19 43.28
CA GLY A 181 -20.89 -46.19 43.16
C GLY A 181 -21.63 -45.45 44.27
N GLY A 182 -20.91 -44.67 45.09
CA GLY A 182 -21.46 -43.84 46.18
C GLY A 182 -21.08 -44.33 47.58
N VAL A 183 -21.16 -43.41 48.55
CA VAL A 183 -20.80 -43.65 49.95
C VAL A 183 -21.62 -44.79 50.55
N GLY A 184 -20.95 -45.75 51.18
CA GLY A 184 -21.55 -46.91 51.82
C GLY A 184 -21.95 -48.02 50.85
N VAL A 185 -21.53 -47.94 49.58
CA VAL A 185 -21.73 -49.01 48.61
C VAL A 185 -20.50 -49.89 48.51
N THR A 186 -19.40 -49.38 47.94
CA THR A 186 -18.08 -50.01 48.03
C THR A 186 -17.12 -48.94 48.52
N ASP A 187 -16.94 -48.84 49.83
CA ASP A 187 -15.97 -47.92 50.44
C ASP A 187 -14.58 -48.58 50.44
N PHE A 188 -13.52 -47.80 50.23
CA PHE A 188 -12.14 -48.28 50.25
C PHE A 188 -11.20 -47.36 51.03
N SER A 189 -10.16 -47.94 51.63
CA SER A 189 -9.06 -47.25 52.31
C SER A 189 -7.73 -47.96 52.10
N ASN A 190 -6.64 -47.20 52.10
CA ASN A 190 -5.29 -47.72 51.83
C ASN A 190 -5.22 -48.54 50.51
N VAL A 191 -5.87 -48.06 49.45
CA VAL A 191 -5.83 -48.66 48.10
C VAL A 191 -5.12 -47.70 47.15
N GLU A 192 -4.03 -48.15 46.53
CA GLU A 192 -3.19 -47.31 45.64
C GLU A 192 -3.60 -47.37 44.17
N ASN A 193 -4.20 -48.46 43.71
CA ASN A 193 -4.53 -48.66 42.30
C ASN A 193 -6.04 -48.83 42.11
N LEU A 194 -6.59 -48.14 41.12
CA LEU A 194 -8.00 -48.26 40.75
C LEU A 194 -8.12 -48.70 39.30
N THR A 195 -8.96 -49.70 39.04
CA THR A 195 -9.19 -50.21 37.68
C THR A 195 -10.68 -50.21 37.37
N GLY A 196 -11.04 -49.60 36.26
CA GLY A 196 -12.39 -49.61 35.69
C GLY A 196 -12.78 -50.96 35.08
N GLY A 197 -14.02 -51.04 34.61
CA GLY A 197 -14.58 -52.16 33.88
C GLY A 197 -14.43 -52.01 32.37
N SER A 198 -15.36 -52.63 31.63
CA SER A 198 -15.47 -52.53 30.17
C SER A 198 -16.46 -51.46 29.69
N GLN A 199 -16.98 -50.63 30.60
CA GLN A 199 -17.96 -49.58 30.34
C GLN A 199 -17.36 -48.25 30.74
N ALA A 200 -17.98 -47.13 30.35
CA ALA A 200 -17.51 -45.81 30.75
C ALA A 200 -17.51 -45.64 32.28
N ASP A 201 -16.32 -45.34 32.81
CA ASP A 201 -16.03 -45.12 34.22
C ASP A 201 -15.56 -43.69 34.47
N THR A 202 -15.88 -43.16 35.65
CA THR A 202 -15.44 -41.84 36.11
C THR A 202 -14.60 -41.97 37.37
N PHE A 203 -13.46 -41.30 37.42
CA PHE A 203 -12.60 -41.18 38.59
C PHE A 203 -12.62 -39.72 39.06
N SER A 204 -13.38 -39.43 40.11
CA SER A 204 -13.57 -38.09 40.66
C SER A 204 -12.64 -37.84 41.85
N ILE A 205 -11.79 -36.81 41.75
CA ILE A 205 -10.85 -36.39 42.79
C ILE A 205 -11.40 -35.14 43.48
N SER A 206 -11.70 -35.24 44.77
CA SER A 206 -12.47 -34.18 45.47
C SER A 206 -11.64 -33.08 46.16
N SER A 207 -10.31 -33.21 46.23
CA SER A 207 -9.33 -32.23 46.74
C SER A 207 -7.90 -32.77 46.51
N LEU A 208 -6.84 -32.10 47.00
CA LEU A 208 -5.44 -32.63 47.05
C LEU A 208 -5.31 -33.91 47.91
N VAL A 209 -5.98 -34.98 47.51
CA VAL A 209 -6.00 -36.29 48.14
C VAL A 209 -5.32 -37.27 47.20
N GLY A 210 -4.00 -37.38 47.35
CA GLY A 210 -3.23 -38.11 46.37
C GLY A 210 -3.50 -39.61 46.33
N LEU A 211 -3.47 -40.19 45.13
CA LEU A 211 -3.41 -41.63 44.87
C LEU A 211 -1.96 -41.98 44.52
N ALA A 212 -1.30 -42.77 45.37
CA ALA A 212 0.12 -43.07 45.18
C ALA A 212 0.41 -44.04 44.01
N GLY A 213 -0.59 -44.82 43.59
CA GLY A 213 -0.50 -45.77 42.49
C GLY A 213 -1.18 -45.27 41.23
N THR A 214 -1.80 -46.16 40.47
CA THR A 214 -2.27 -45.90 39.10
C THR A 214 -3.78 -45.96 38.95
N ILE A 215 -4.29 -45.23 37.97
CA ILE A 215 -5.65 -45.39 37.46
C ILE A 215 -5.59 -46.11 36.11
N ASP A 216 -6.31 -47.21 35.95
CA ASP A 216 -6.56 -47.83 34.64
C ASP A 216 -8.05 -47.74 34.34
N GLY A 217 -8.45 -46.97 33.32
CA GLY A 217 -9.86 -46.86 32.92
C GLY A 217 -10.44 -48.19 32.42
N GLY A 218 -9.59 -49.11 31.96
CA GLY A 218 -10.02 -50.38 31.42
C GLY A 218 -10.48 -50.25 29.97
N GLY A 219 -11.72 -50.59 29.68
CA GLY A 219 -12.30 -50.34 28.36
C GLY A 219 -13.53 -49.48 28.52
N GLY A 220 -13.78 -48.55 27.61
CA GLY A 220 -14.89 -47.64 27.79
C GLY A 220 -14.58 -46.31 27.16
N SER A 221 -15.24 -45.27 27.66
CA SER A 221 -14.82 -43.89 27.46
C SER A 221 -14.71 -43.32 28.85
N ASP A 222 -13.49 -43.37 29.36
CA ASP A 222 -13.24 -43.21 30.78
C ASP A 222 -12.80 -41.77 31.07
N THR A 223 -13.15 -41.27 32.25
CA THR A 223 -12.98 -39.85 32.60
C THR A 223 -12.29 -39.71 33.93
N ILE A 224 -11.23 -38.90 34.01
CA ILE A 224 -10.74 -38.38 35.29
C ILE A 224 -11.26 -36.95 35.44
N VAL A 225 -11.91 -36.67 36.58
CA VAL A 225 -12.31 -35.33 37.02
C VAL A 225 -11.41 -34.93 38.18
N GLN A 226 -10.59 -33.90 37.98
CA GLN A 226 -9.62 -33.46 38.99
C GLN A 226 -10.20 -32.52 40.05
N ALA A 227 -9.39 -32.27 41.08
CA ALA A 227 -9.73 -31.37 42.16
C ALA A 227 -9.81 -29.90 41.70
N ASP A 228 -10.59 -29.10 42.44
CA ASP A 228 -10.78 -27.66 42.28
C ASP A 228 -9.53 -26.81 42.64
N ASP A 229 -8.36 -27.22 42.18
CA ASP A 229 -7.05 -26.59 42.34
C ASP A 229 -6.35 -26.50 40.97
N SER A 230 -5.12 -25.96 40.91
CA SER A 230 -4.33 -25.99 39.68
C SER A 230 -3.74 -27.37 39.44
N ASN A 231 -4.09 -28.00 38.32
CA ASN A 231 -3.63 -29.34 37.95
C ASN A 231 -2.73 -29.27 36.71
N THR A 232 -1.60 -29.97 36.77
CA THR A 232 -0.76 -30.21 35.59
C THR A 232 -0.89 -31.66 35.18
N TRP A 233 -1.27 -31.87 33.92
CA TRP A 233 -1.37 -33.15 33.25
C TRP A 233 -0.21 -33.31 32.26
N THR A 234 0.36 -34.51 32.20
CA THR A 234 1.34 -34.91 31.19
C THR A 234 0.82 -36.12 30.43
N ILE A 235 0.42 -35.95 29.17
CA ILE A 235 -0.07 -37.03 28.32
C ILE A 235 1.13 -37.57 27.54
N SER A 236 1.63 -38.74 27.94
CA SER A 236 2.90 -39.29 27.42
C SER A 236 2.72 -40.40 26.39
N SER A 237 1.50 -40.94 26.27
CA SER A 237 1.13 -41.99 25.31
C SER A 237 -0.39 -41.93 25.04
N PRO A 238 -0.93 -42.66 24.05
CA PRO A 238 -2.36 -42.64 23.79
C PRO A 238 -3.18 -43.03 25.03
N ASN A 239 -4.09 -42.16 25.44
CA ASN A 239 -4.97 -42.30 26.62
C ASN A 239 -4.20 -42.62 27.91
N ALA A 240 -2.98 -42.13 28.05
CA ALA A 240 -2.11 -42.43 29.19
C ALA A 240 -1.15 -41.28 29.53
N GLY A 241 -0.85 -41.14 30.83
CA GLY A 241 -0.11 -40.00 31.33
C GLY A 241 0.05 -39.98 32.84
N ASP A 242 0.39 -38.82 33.37
CA ASP A 242 0.33 -38.50 34.80
C ASP A 242 -0.43 -37.19 35.02
N VAL A 243 -0.88 -36.97 36.24
CA VAL A 243 -1.50 -35.72 36.66
C VAL A 243 -1.18 -35.44 38.12
N THR A 244 -1.22 -34.17 38.50
CA THR A 244 -1.08 -33.74 39.90
C THR A 244 -1.90 -34.61 40.86
N ASP A 245 -1.27 -35.01 41.96
CA ASP A 245 -1.82 -35.87 43.02
C ASP A 245 -2.19 -37.31 42.62
N ILE A 246 -2.08 -37.70 41.36
CA ILE A 246 -2.21 -39.10 40.93
C ILE A 246 -0.82 -39.57 40.45
N GLY A 247 -0.55 -40.87 40.53
CA GLY A 247 0.54 -41.46 39.75
C GLY A 247 0.21 -41.47 38.26
N ASP A 248 0.46 -42.61 37.61
CA ASP A 248 0.16 -42.77 36.20
C ASP A 248 -1.32 -43.12 35.98
N PHE A 249 -1.90 -42.65 34.88
CA PHE A 249 -3.17 -43.15 34.35
C PHE A 249 -2.97 -43.85 33.00
N THR A 250 -3.78 -44.87 32.72
CA THR A 250 -3.85 -45.57 31.44
C THR A 250 -5.29 -45.84 31.03
N SER A 251 -5.53 -45.96 29.73
CA SER A 251 -6.86 -46.24 29.18
C SER A 251 -7.91 -45.21 29.62
N VAL A 252 -7.53 -43.93 29.71
CA VAL A 252 -8.44 -42.81 30.04
C VAL A 252 -8.51 -41.86 28.86
N GLU A 253 -9.70 -41.72 28.27
CA GLU A 253 -9.92 -40.91 27.08
C GLU A 253 -10.22 -39.44 27.37
N ASN A 254 -10.91 -39.15 28.47
CA ASN A 254 -11.42 -37.83 28.78
C ASN A 254 -10.80 -37.27 30.06
N LEU A 255 -10.42 -36.00 30.02
CA LEU A 255 -9.83 -35.30 31.17
C LEU A 255 -10.69 -34.07 31.50
N THR A 256 -11.07 -33.93 32.76
CA THR A 256 -11.75 -32.74 33.26
C THR A 256 -10.90 -32.11 34.36
N GLY A 257 -10.56 -30.84 34.17
CA GLY A 257 -9.93 -29.99 35.15
C GLY A 257 -10.84 -29.66 36.34
N GLY A 258 -10.41 -28.67 37.12
CA GLY A 258 -11.13 -28.15 38.27
C GLY A 258 -11.60 -26.71 38.06
N THR A 259 -11.65 -25.95 39.16
CA THR A 259 -11.89 -24.49 39.12
C THR A 259 -10.60 -23.65 39.25
N GLY A 260 -9.43 -24.31 39.29
CA GLY A 260 -8.12 -23.69 39.27
C GLY A 260 -7.57 -23.59 37.85
N ALA A 261 -6.39 -22.97 37.67
CA ALA A 261 -5.75 -22.93 36.36
C ALA A 261 -5.08 -24.27 36.06
N ASP A 262 -5.55 -24.95 35.02
CA ASP A 262 -5.11 -26.27 34.61
C ASP A 262 -4.22 -26.23 33.36
N THR A 263 -3.26 -27.14 33.30
CA THR A 263 -2.32 -27.25 32.18
C THR A 263 -2.29 -28.68 31.66
N PHE A 264 -2.66 -28.86 30.40
CA PHE A 264 -2.66 -30.14 29.70
C PHE A 264 -1.48 -30.20 28.74
N ASN A 265 -0.40 -30.88 29.12
CA ASN A 265 0.79 -31.03 28.28
C ASN A 265 0.70 -32.33 27.47
N ILE A 266 0.42 -32.21 26.17
CA ILE A 266 0.48 -33.33 25.24
C ILE A 266 1.94 -33.53 24.84
N GLY A 267 2.56 -34.61 25.34
CA GLY A 267 3.96 -34.93 25.08
C GLY A 267 4.14 -35.68 23.75
N SER A 268 5.39 -35.84 23.31
CA SER A 268 5.70 -36.56 22.07
C SER A 268 5.16 -38.00 22.09
N GLY A 269 4.17 -38.29 21.24
CA GLY A 269 3.49 -39.59 21.17
C GLY A 269 2.30 -39.74 22.12
N GLY A 270 1.98 -38.71 22.90
CA GLY A 270 0.73 -38.60 23.65
C GLY A 270 -0.44 -38.22 22.73
N SER A 271 -1.61 -38.75 23.04
CA SER A 271 -2.88 -38.32 22.42
C SER A 271 -4.05 -38.76 23.29
N LEU A 272 -5.19 -38.10 23.13
CA LEU A 272 -6.45 -38.45 23.76
C LEU A 272 -7.49 -38.70 22.67
N SER A 273 -8.10 -39.88 22.69
CA SER A 273 -9.23 -40.16 21.80
C SER A 273 -10.56 -39.59 22.30
N GLY A 274 -10.58 -38.98 23.49
CA GLY A 274 -11.72 -38.28 24.07
C GLY A 274 -11.44 -36.79 24.28
N ASP A 275 -12.24 -36.19 25.17
CA ASP A 275 -12.35 -34.74 25.29
C ASP A 275 -11.54 -34.18 26.48
N ILE A 276 -11.05 -32.95 26.34
CA ILE A 276 -10.51 -32.14 27.44
C ILE A 276 -11.56 -31.10 27.84
N ASP A 277 -11.93 -31.04 29.11
CA ASP A 277 -12.69 -29.94 29.70
C ASP A 277 -11.81 -29.22 30.73
N GLY A 278 -11.38 -27.99 30.45
CA GLY A 278 -10.54 -27.22 31.38
C GLY A 278 -11.28 -26.87 32.68
N GLY A 279 -12.62 -26.84 32.65
CA GLY A 279 -13.43 -26.52 33.81
C GLY A 279 -13.59 -25.02 33.97
N GLY A 280 -13.00 -24.43 35.01
CA GLY A 280 -12.92 -22.98 35.12
C GLY A 280 -11.55 -22.58 35.61
N GLY A 281 -11.03 -21.46 35.15
CA GLY A 281 -9.64 -21.16 35.42
C GLY A 281 -9.08 -20.31 34.31
N GLY A 282 -7.76 -20.33 34.18
CA GLY A 282 -7.09 -19.92 32.95
C GLY A 282 -6.35 -21.14 32.45
N ASP A 283 -7.01 -21.91 31.61
CA ASP A 283 -6.62 -23.25 31.26
C ASP A 283 -5.80 -23.25 29.98
N THR A 284 -4.81 -24.13 29.91
CA THR A 284 -3.82 -24.16 28.81
C THR A 284 -3.66 -25.56 28.28
N ILE A 285 -3.70 -25.70 26.95
CA ILE A 285 -3.21 -26.92 26.28
C ILE A 285 -1.90 -26.58 25.57
N THR A 286 -0.86 -27.38 25.86
CA THR A 286 0.45 -27.32 25.21
C THR A 286 0.62 -28.57 24.36
N GLN A 287 0.96 -28.41 23.07
CA GLN A 287 1.18 -29.53 22.15
C GLN A 287 2.64 -30.02 22.11
N ALA A 288 2.82 -31.22 21.57
CA ALA A 288 4.15 -31.80 21.37
C ALA A 288 4.88 -31.15 20.18
N ASP A 289 6.21 -31.30 20.16
CA ASP A 289 7.03 -31.00 18.99
C ASP A 289 6.53 -31.79 17.76
N GLY A 290 6.06 -31.07 16.74
CA GLY A 290 5.46 -31.60 15.52
C GLY A 290 4.55 -30.55 14.89
N THR A 291 3.99 -30.85 13.72
CA THR A 291 3.02 -29.93 13.07
C THR A 291 1.63 -30.13 13.66
N ASN A 292 1.10 -29.11 14.34
CA ASN A 292 -0.20 -29.18 15.00
C ASN A 292 -1.23 -28.33 14.26
N THR A 293 -2.49 -28.76 14.30
CA THR A 293 -3.63 -27.99 13.78
C THR A 293 -4.69 -27.90 14.86
N TRP A 294 -5.16 -26.69 15.10
CA TRP A 294 -6.22 -26.35 16.04
C TRP A 294 -7.38 -25.73 15.29
N ASP A 295 -8.58 -26.29 15.50
CA ASP A 295 -9.82 -25.71 14.97
C ASP A 295 -10.65 -25.18 16.14
N ILE A 296 -10.66 -23.86 16.33
CA ILE A 296 -11.38 -23.17 17.40
C ILE A 296 -12.77 -22.82 16.88
N THR A 297 -13.77 -23.61 17.28
CA THR A 297 -15.12 -23.55 16.70
C THR A 297 -16.16 -22.93 17.63
N GLY A 298 -15.79 -22.65 18.88
CA GLY A 298 -16.62 -21.95 19.85
C GLY A 298 -15.77 -21.23 20.89
N SER A 299 -16.42 -20.50 21.81
CA SER A 299 -15.71 -19.80 22.88
C SER A 299 -15.02 -20.78 23.82
N GLY A 300 -13.69 -20.71 23.87
CA GLY A 300 -12.85 -21.62 24.66
C GLY A 300 -12.98 -23.09 24.25
N SER A 301 -13.39 -23.38 23.01
CA SER A 301 -13.70 -24.75 22.59
C SER A 301 -13.34 -25.02 21.13
N GLY A 302 -12.94 -26.26 20.85
CA GLY A 302 -12.48 -26.65 19.54
C GLY A 302 -12.00 -28.09 19.47
N SER A 303 -11.13 -28.39 18.51
CA SER A 303 -10.41 -29.66 18.37
C SER A 303 -8.95 -29.42 18.02
N GLY A 304 -8.10 -30.44 18.22
CA GLY A 304 -6.67 -30.39 17.91
C GLY A 304 -6.18 -31.70 17.28
N SER A 305 -4.93 -31.73 16.78
CA SER A 305 -4.35 -32.93 16.16
C SER A 305 -4.39 -34.17 17.05
N ASP A 306 -4.12 -34.00 18.35
CA ASP A 306 -3.92 -35.10 19.30
C ASP A 306 -5.00 -35.16 20.39
N VAL A 307 -6.07 -34.38 20.26
CA VAL A 307 -7.23 -34.33 21.17
C VAL A 307 -8.53 -34.31 20.36
N ASN A 308 -9.53 -35.11 20.73
CA ASN A 308 -10.79 -35.19 19.97
C ASN A 308 -11.55 -33.85 20.00
N SER A 309 -11.75 -33.29 21.18
CA SER A 309 -12.25 -31.93 21.36
C SER A 309 -11.77 -31.34 22.68
N PHE A 310 -11.84 -30.01 22.79
CA PHE A 310 -11.62 -29.30 24.04
C PHE A 310 -12.74 -28.30 24.33
N SER A 311 -13.00 -28.02 25.60
CA SER A 311 -13.91 -26.98 26.09
C SER A 311 -13.36 -26.29 27.33
N ALA A 312 -13.79 -25.05 27.56
CA ALA A 312 -13.33 -24.23 28.68
C ALA A 312 -11.79 -24.14 28.76
N VAL A 313 -11.16 -23.87 27.61
CA VAL A 313 -9.71 -23.65 27.51
C VAL A 313 -9.46 -22.25 26.97
N GLU A 314 -8.67 -21.46 27.68
CA GLU A 314 -8.39 -20.08 27.31
C GLU A 314 -7.11 -19.90 26.50
N ASN A 315 -6.12 -20.79 26.64
CA ASN A 315 -4.81 -20.63 26.03
C ASN A 315 -4.41 -21.88 25.24
N LEU A 316 -3.79 -21.67 24.08
CA LEU A 316 -3.23 -22.74 23.26
C LEU A 316 -1.77 -22.43 22.95
N THR A 317 -0.90 -23.44 23.11
CA THR A 317 0.52 -23.33 22.80
C THR A 317 0.93 -24.44 21.83
N GLY A 318 1.56 -24.03 20.73
CA GLY A 318 2.16 -24.88 19.71
C GLY A 318 3.43 -25.60 20.19
N GLY A 319 4.02 -26.35 19.27
CA GLY A 319 5.26 -27.10 19.44
C GLY A 319 6.47 -26.34 18.86
N SER A 320 7.45 -27.10 18.36
CA SER A 320 8.68 -26.56 17.76
C SER A 320 8.72 -26.60 16.23
N ASP A 321 7.69 -27.16 15.60
CA ASP A 321 7.52 -27.22 14.14
C ASP A 321 6.27 -26.41 13.76
N ALA A 322 6.02 -26.20 12.47
CA ALA A 322 4.92 -25.34 12.01
C ALA A 322 3.53 -25.78 12.49
N ASP A 323 2.84 -24.85 13.15
CA ASP A 323 1.51 -25.00 13.71
C ASP A 323 0.48 -24.13 12.99
N THR A 324 -0.78 -24.54 13.04
CA THR A 324 -1.90 -23.84 12.41
C THR A 324 -3.06 -23.70 13.39
N PHE A 325 -3.51 -22.47 13.59
CA PHE A 325 -4.64 -22.13 14.44
C PHE A 325 -5.74 -21.53 13.55
N ASN A 326 -6.89 -22.20 13.46
CA ASN A 326 -8.03 -21.78 12.66
C ASN A 326 -9.15 -21.32 13.59
N ILE A 327 -9.45 -20.02 13.61
CA ILE A 327 -10.62 -19.47 14.28
C ILE A 327 -11.82 -19.61 13.35
N GLY A 328 -12.76 -20.48 13.72
CA GLY A 328 -14.01 -20.66 13.01
C GLY A 328 -15.08 -19.65 13.44
N SER A 329 -16.20 -19.61 12.71
CA SER A 329 -17.33 -18.74 13.07
C SER A 329 -17.84 -19.02 14.49
N GLY A 330 -17.76 -18.03 15.38
CA GLY A 330 -18.12 -18.14 16.80
C GLY A 330 -17.00 -18.68 17.71
N GLY A 331 -15.85 -19.03 17.15
CA GLY A 331 -14.62 -19.32 17.87
C GLY A 331 -14.07 -18.07 18.53
N SER A 332 -13.59 -18.20 19.76
CA SER A 332 -12.84 -17.15 20.47
C SER A 332 -12.06 -17.76 21.62
N LEU A 333 -10.95 -17.13 21.99
CA LEU A 333 -10.21 -17.45 23.20
C LEU A 333 -10.04 -16.19 24.04
N THR A 334 -10.27 -16.30 25.34
CA THR A 334 -10.06 -15.15 26.25
C THR A 334 -8.61 -15.03 26.73
N GLY A 335 -7.79 -16.04 26.46
CA GLY A 335 -6.35 -16.05 26.67
C GLY A 335 -5.58 -15.98 25.35
N ASP A 336 -4.34 -16.45 25.39
CA ASP A 336 -3.35 -16.22 24.33
C ASP A 336 -3.16 -17.45 23.44
N ILE A 337 -2.81 -17.20 22.18
CA ILE A 337 -2.23 -18.22 21.29
C ILE A 337 -0.71 -17.98 21.21
N ASP A 338 0.06 -19.01 21.50
CA ASP A 338 1.52 -19.01 21.31
C ASP A 338 1.89 -20.06 20.26
N GLY A 339 2.43 -19.65 19.12
CA GLY A 339 2.88 -20.58 18.07
C GLY A 339 4.08 -21.43 18.49
N GLY A 340 4.88 -20.95 19.45
CA GLY A 340 6.08 -21.63 19.88
C GLY A 340 7.25 -21.43 18.92
N GLY A 341 7.76 -22.52 18.34
CA GLY A 341 8.79 -22.44 17.31
C GLY A 341 8.26 -23.03 16.02
N GLY A 342 8.66 -22.49 14.88
CA GLY A 342 8.13 -22.99 13.62
C GLY A 342 7.97 -21.87 12.63
N THR A 343 7.05 -22.08 11.69
CA THR A 343 6.49 -21.01 10.86
C THR A 343 5.00 -21.16 10.98
N ASP A 344 4.43 -20.42 11.92
CA ASP A 344 3.13 -20.69 12.47
C ASP A 344 2.08 -19.81 11.79
N THR A 345 0.86 -20.34 11.69
CA THR A 345 -0.22 -19.71 10.92
C THR A 345 -1.44 -19.50 11.79
N LEU A 346 -1.95 -18.27 11.83
CA LEU A 346 -3.24 -17.94 12.42
C LEU A 346 -4.21 -17.53 11.31
N THR A 347 -5.24 -18.35 11.09
CA THR A 347 -6.34 -18.07 10.16
C THR A 347 -7.56 -17.63 10.96
N GLN A 348 -8.09 -16.46 10.64
CA GLN A 348 -9.23 -15.89 11.33
C GLN A 348 -10.57 -16.26 10.67
N ALA A 349 -11.66 -16.06 11.40
CA ALA A 349 -13.00 -16.39 10.93
C ALA A 349 -13.45 -15.47 9.79
N ASP A 350 -14.32 -15.99 8.92
CA ASP A 350 -15.07 -15.20 7.95
C ASP A 350 -15.80 -14.04 8.64
N GLY A 351 -15.53 -12.81 8.20
CA GLY A 351 -16.03 -11.59 8.79
C GLY A 351 -15.16 -10.38 8.46
N THR A 352 -15.37 -9.30 9.20
CA THR A 352 -14.44 -8.18 9.21
C THR A 352 -13.53 -8.36 10.39
N ASN A 353 -12.22 -8.44 10.16
CA ASN A 353 -11.24 -8.60 11.23
C ASN A 353 -10.26 -7.43 11.26
N THR A 354 -9.99 -6.92 12.46
CA THR A 354 -8.96 -5.89 12.68
C THR A 354 -7.77 -6.47 13.43
N TRP A 355 -6.65 -6.59 12.74
CA TRP A 355 -5.39 -7.05 13.30
C TRP A 355 -4.54 -5.87 13.75
N THR A 356 -3.96 -5.99 14.94
CA THR A 356 -2.95 -5.07 15.45
C THR A 356 -1.67 -5.84 15.72
N ILE A 357 -0.65 -5.63 14.90
CA ILE A 357 0.67 -6.27 15.03
C ILE A 357 1.54 -5.31 15.84
N SER A 358 1.86 -5.70 17.07
CA SER A 358 2.48 -4.82 18.07
C SER A 358 3.84 -5.30 18.60
N SER A 359 4.26 -6.48 18.19
CA SER A 359 5.60 -7.03 18.40
C SER A 359 5.99 -7.91 17.22
N THR A 360 7.26 -8.34 17.18
CA THR A 360 7.68 -9.34 16.20
C THR A 360 6.82 -10.59 16.31
N ASN A 361 6.17 -10.99 15.20
CA ASN A 361 5.30 -12.17 15.12
C ASN A 361 4.21 -12.20 16.22
N GLY A 362 3.73 -11.03 16.66
CA GLY A 362 2.80 -10.96 17.78
C GLY A 362 1.92 -9.72 17.78
N GLY A 363 0.73 -9.87 18.34
CA GLY A 363 -0.33 -8.88 18.22
C GLY A 363 -1.64 -9.32 18.86
N ALA A 364 -2.72 -8.72 18.41
CA ALA A 364 -4.09 -9.07 18.78
C ALA A 364 -5.03 -8.93 17.58
N VAL A 365 -6.15 -9.64 17.64
CA VAL A 365 -7.27 -9.61 16.69
C VAL A 365 -8.57 -9.85 17.45
N ASP A 366 -9.69 -9.36 16.95
CA ASP A 366 -10.98 -9.19 17.67
C ASP A 366 -11.38 -10.31 18.66
N ASP A 367 -11.31 -11.57 18.23
CA ASP A 367 -11.78 -12.75 19.00
C ASP A 367 -10.67 -13.43 19.84
N LEU A 368 -9.51 -12.79 19.97
CA LEU A 368 -8.34 -13.26 20.71
C LEU A 368 -7.80 -12.17 21.64
N ASN A 369 -7.29 -12.55 22.82
CA ASN A 369 -6.62 -11.59 23.70
C ASN A 369 -5.26 -11.15 23.13
N ALA A 370 -4.42 -12.11 22.76
CA ALA A 370 -3.17 -11.88 22.05
C ALA A 370 -2.72 -13.14 21.28
N PHE A 371 -1.82 -12.94 20.33
CA PHE A 371 -1.03 -14.00 19.72
C PHE A 371 0.47 -13.64 19.79
N SER A 372 1.32 -14.66 19.91
CA SER A 372 2.78 -14.56 19.85
C SER A 372 3.39 -15.70 19.05
N ASP A 373 4.58 -15.45 18.51
CA ASP A 373 5.33 -16.41 17.69
C ASP A 373 4.47 -16.97 16.54
N ILE A 374 3.70 -16.09 15.87
CA ILE A 374 2.94 -16.40 14.65
C ILE A 374 3.48 -15.58 13.48
N GLU A 375 4.02 -16.25 12.46
CA GLU A 375 4.60 -15.61 11.28
C GLU A 375 3.58 -15.33 10.18
N ASN A 376 2.57 -16.16 10.01
CA ASN A 376 1.62 -16.06 8.89
C ASN A 376 0.21 -15.72 9.40
N LEU A 377 -0.40 -14.70 8.82
CA LEU A 377 -1.74 -14.22 9.19
C LEU A 377 -2.66 -14.33 7.98
N THR A 378 -3.84 -14.93 8.17
CA THR A 378 -4.88 -15.03 7.13
C THR A 378 -6.17 -14.42 7.65
N GLY A 379 -6.68 -13.39 6.96
CA GLY A 379 -7.84 -12.59 7.37
C GLY A 379 -9.17 -13.37 7.36
N GLY A 380 -9.43 -14.11 6.28
CA GLY A 380 -10.65 -14.91 6.12
C GLY A 380 -11.42 -14.48 4.88
N SER A 381 -12.75 -14.58 4.90
CA SER A 381 -13.58 -13.88 3.90
C SER A 381 -14.29 -12.69 4.51
N GLY A 382 -14.21 -11.54 3.85
CA GLY A 382 -14.75 -10.27 4.34
C GLY A 382 -13.62 -9.24 4.51
N PRO A 383 -13.93 -7.95 4.66
CA PRO A 383 -12.90 -6.91 4.69
C PRO A 383 -12.02 -7.00 5.95
N ASP A 384 -10.73 -7.20 5.77
CA ASP A 384 -9.75 -7.31 6.84
C ASP A 384 -8.78 -6.11 6.85
N THR A 385 -8.36 -5.71 8.05
CA THR A 385 -7.42 -4.60 8.23
C THR A 385 -6.24 -5.05 9.08
N PHE A 386 -5.04 -4.98 8.52
CA PHE A 386 -3.78 -5.30 9.19
C PHE A 386 -3.01 -4.03 9.52
N ASN A 387 -2.91 -3.71 10.82
CA ASN A 387 -2.20 -2.51 11.30
C ASN A 387 -0.84 -2.89 11.88
N ILE A 388 0.24 -2.44 11.26
CA ILE A 388 1.62 -2.68 11.70
C ILE A 388 2.10 -1.50 12.56
N ALA A 389 2.57 -1.77 13.78
CA ALA A 389 3.15 -0.75 14.65
C ALA A 389 4.63 -0.44 14.30
N SER A 390 5.13 0.74 14.68
CA SER A 390 6.54 1.12 14.42
C SER A 390 7.56 0.17 15.06
N LEU A 391 8.62 -0.15 14.30
CA LEU A 391 9.73 -1.03 14.66
C LEU A 391 9.35 -2.49 15.00
N VAL A 392 8.19 -2.94 14.54
CA VAL A 392 7.76 -4.35 14.63
C VAL A 392 7.86 -4.96 13.25
N GLY A 393 7.98 -6.29 13.19
CA GLY A 393 7.99 -6.97 11.91
C GLY A 393 7.34 -8.33 11.95
N LEU A 394 6.82 -8.75 10.80
CA LEU A 394 6.26 -10.07 10.59
C LEU A 394 7.16 -10.82 9.63
N ALA A 395 7.77 -11.92 10.07
CA ALA A 395 8.74 -12.64 9.24
C ALA A 395 8.07 -13.47 8.12
N GLY A 396 6.79 -13.79 8.25
CA GLY A 396 6.02 -14.56 7.28
C GLY A 396 5.12 -13.69 6.41
N THR A 397 3.97 -14.24 6.02
CA THR A 397 3.07 -13.62 5.03
C THR A 397 1.77 -13.12 5.64
N ILE A 398 1.22 -12.05 5.06
CA ILE A 398 -0.16 -11.60 5.30
C ILE A 398 -1.01 -11.98 4.09
N ASP A 399 -2.06 -12.77 4.29
CA ASP A 399 -3.07 -13.04 3.26
C ASP A 399 -4.39 -12.38 3.69
N GLY A 400 -4.84 -11.37 2.94
CA GLY A 400 -6.15 -10.73 3.19
C GLY A 400 -7.31 -11.70 3.03
N GLY A 401 -7.18 -12.65 2.10
CA GLY A 401 -8.22 -13.62 1.80
C GLY A 401 -9.20 -13.11 0.75
N GLY A 402 -10.42 -12.76 1.13
CA GLY A 402 -11.45 -12.33 0.17
C GLY A 402 -12.19 -11.07 0.60
N ASP A 403 -12.83 -10.41 -0.35
CA ASP A 403 -13.36 -9.04 -0.25
C ASP A 403 -12.25 -7.97 -0.39
N SER A 404 -12.25 -6.90 0.40
CA SER A 404 -11.35 -5.77 0.20
C SER A 404 -10.56 -5.52 1.47
N ASP A 405 -9.27 -5.80 1.39
CA ASP A 405 -8.39 -5.86 2.54
C ASP A 405 -7.45 -4.66 2.54
N THR A 406 -7.03 -4.26 3.74
CA THR A 406 -6.18 -3.07 3.95
C THR A 406 -4.96 -3.44 4.78
N LEU A 407 -3.78 -3.10 4.28
CA LEU A 407 -2.54 -3.16 5.03
C LEU A 407 -2.07 -1.74 5.34
N THR A 408 -2.07 -1.39 6.63
CA THR A 408 -1.59 -0.10 7.14
C THR A 408 -0.24 -0.29 7.81
N GLN A 409 0.78 0.41 7.30
CA GLN A 409 2.12 0.33 7.84
C GLN A 409 2.38 1.29 9.00
N ALA A 410 3.53 1.08 9.62
CA ALA A 410 4.08 1.95 10.64
C ALA A 410 4.36 3.36 10.14
N ASP A 411 4.38 4.31 11.08
CA ASP A 411 4.72 5.73 10.86
C ASP A 411 6.18 6.02 10.44
N ASP A 412 6.96 4.99 10.11
CA ASP A 412 8.32 5.09 9.58
C ASP A 412 8.30 5.19 8.04
N SER A 413 9.44 5.37 7.40
CA SER A 413 9.50 5.32 5.93
C SER A 413 9.38 3.90 5.41
N ASN A 414 8.37 3.62 4.59
CA ASN A 414 8.13 2.29 4.04
C ASN A 414 8.40 2.27 2.53
N THR A 415 9.06 1.21 2.08
CA THR A 415 9.17 0.89 0.65
C THR A 415 8.34 -0.34 0.35
N TRP A 416 7.36 -0.19 -0.53
CA TRP A 416 6.46 -1.23 -1.01
C TRP A 416 6.87 -1.66 -2.41
N THR A 417 6.81 -2.96 -2.68
CA THR A 417 6.95 -3.53 -4.03
C THR A 417 5.69 -4.31 -4.36
N ILE A 418 4.89 -3.82 -5.30
CA ILE A 418 3.68 -4.52 -5.78
C ILE A 418 4.12 -5.37 -6.96
N SER A 419 4.23 -6.68 -6.75
CA SER A 419 4.87 -7.59 -7.72
C SER A 419 3.85 -8.30 -8.63
N SER A 420 2.63 -8.47 -8.14
CA SER A 420 1.51 -9.14 -8.79
C SER A 420 0.20 -8.42 -8.43
N ALA A 421 -0.94 -8.89 -8.95
CA ALA A 421 -2.25 -8.36 -8.57
C ALA A 421 -2.52 -8.59 -7.07
N ASN A 422 -2.70 -7.50 -6.31
CA ASN A 422 -2.96 -7.48 -4.86
C ASN A 422 -1.90 -8.24 -4.04
N GLU A 423 -0.66 -8.28 -4.53
CA GLU A 423 0.44 -9.03 -3.93
C GLU A 423 1.76 -8.27 -4.05
N GLY A 424 2.60 -8.38 -3.02
CA GLY A 424 3.85 -7.64 -2.94
C GLY A 424 4.63 -7.90 -1.66
N ASP A 425 5.63 -7.06 -1.42
CA ASP A 425 6.36 -6.97 -0.17
C ASP A 425 6.39 -5.52 0.32
N VAL A 426 6.68 -5.33 1.60
CA VAL A 426 6.96 -4.00 2.17
C VAL A 426 7.95 -4.12 3.32
N THR A 427 8.64 -3.02 3.61
CA THR A 427 9.59 -2.92 4.72
C THR A 427 9.02 -3.48 6.03
N ASP A 428 9.86 -4.20 6.78
CA ASP A 428 9.56 -4.81 8.08
C ASP A 428 8.49 -5.93 8.10
N ILE A 429 7.80 -6.22 7.00
CA ILE A 429 7.03 -7.47 6.85
C ILE A 429 7.61 -8.33 5.72
N GLY A 430 7.19 -9.59 5.63
CA GLY A 430 7.45 -10.44 4.47
C GLY A 430 6.58 -10.07 3.27
N ASP A 431 5.97 -11.08 2.66
CA ASP A 431 5.08 -10.89 1.51
C ASP A 431 3.63 -10.65 1.97
N PHE A 432 2.87 -9.87 1.21
CA PHE A 432 1.41 -9.79 1.34
C PHE A 432 0.73 -10.34 0.09
N THR A 433 -0.42 -10.97 0.24
CA THR A 433 -1.29 -11.46 -0.84
C THR A 433 -2.74 -11.11 -0.58
N SER A 434 -3.53 -10.97 -1.64
CA SER A 434 -4.96 -10.64 -1.54
C SER A 434 -5.19 -9.36 -0.72
N VAL A 435 -4.32 -8.35 -0.86
CA VAL A 435 -4.49 -7.04 -0.22
C VAL A 435 -4.67 -5.97 -1.28
N GLU A 436 -5.83 -5.33 -1.28
CA GLU A 436 -6.21 -4.34 -2.29
C GLU A 436 -5.79 -2.92 -1.94
N ASN A 437 -5.81 -2.56 -0.65
CA ASN A 437 -5.58 -1.19 -0.20
C ASN A 437 -4.31 -1.11 0.65
N LEU A 438 -3.47 -0.12 0.38
CA LEU A 438 -2.22 0.10 1.10
C LEU A 438 -2.22 1.49 1.74
N SER A 439 -1.79 1.58 3.00
CA SER A 439 -1.59 2.85 3.69
C SER A 439 -0.17 2.95 4.25
N GLY A 440 0.56 4.00 3.85
CA GLY A 440 1.97 4.22 4.17
C GLY A 440 2.24 4.57 5.62
N GLY A 441 1.38 5.37 6.26
CA GLY A 441 1.61 5.89 7.61
C GLY A 441 2.09 7.34 7.58
N SER A 442 2.75 7.85 8.63
CA SER A 442 3.24 9.24 8.65
C SER A 442 4.66 9.46 8.13
N GLY A 443 5.34 8.41 7.68
CA GLY A 443 6.71 8.46 7.17
C GLY A 443 6.78 8.97 5.74
N VAL A 444 7.94 8.83 5.10
CA VAL A 444 8.04 9.02 3.64
C VAL A 444 7.98 7.66 2.98
N ASP A 445 6.94 7.43 2.21
CA ASP A 445 6.58 6.13 1.66
C ASP A 445 6.81 6.08 0.15
N THR A 446 7.25 4.92 -0.33
CA THR A 446 7.49 4.67 -1.76
C THR A 446 6.76 3.42 -2.18
N PHE A 447 5.82 3.56 -3.12
CA PHE A 447 5.04 2.47 -3.68
C PHE A 447 5.54 2.14 -5.10
N ASN A 448 6.28 1.04 -5.24
CA ASN A 448 6.82 0.61 -6.53
C ASN A 448 5.88 -0.42 -7.17
N ILE A 449 5.17 -0.02 -8.23
CA ILE A 449 4.32 -0.92 -9.02
C ILE A 449 5.19 -1.64 -10.05
N GLY A 450 5.32 -2.96 -9.94
CA GLY A 450 6.08 -3.79 -10.87
C GLY A 450 5.32 -4.04 -12.18
N SER A 451 5.99 -4.56 -13.22
CA SER A 451 5.41 -4.80 -14.55
C SER A 451 4.20 -5.74 -14.60
N THR A 452 3.97 -6.50 -13.53
CA THR A 452 2.81 -7.38 -13.35
C THR A 452 2.01 -7.02 -12.10
N GLY A 453 2.43 -5.97 -11.39
CA GLY A 453 1.80 -5.47 -10.19
C GLY A 453 0.58 -4.64 -10.51
N SER A 454 -0.47 -4.82 -9.72
CA SER A 454 -1.65 -3.96 -9.75
C SER A 454 -2.39 -4.06 -8.42
N LEU A 455 -3.08 -3.01 -8.02
CA LEU A 455 -4.01 -3.03 -6.89
C LEU A 455 -5.41 -2.75 -7.40
N SER A 456 -6.38 -3.58 -7.02
CA SER A 456 -7.79 -3.26 -7.27
C SER A 456 -8.37 -2.24 -6.27
N GLY A 457 -7.61 -1.84 -5.26
CA GLY A 457 -7.96 -0.82 -4.28
C GLY A 457 -7.07 0.42 -4.37
N ASP A 458 -7.07 1.20 -3.29
CA ASP A 458 -6.45 2.51 -3.22
C ASP A 458 -5.08 2.50 -2.52
N ILE A 459 -4.21 3.44 -2.87
CA ILE A 459 -2.98 3.77 -2.14
C ILE A 459 -3.19 5.06 -1.36
N ASP A 460 -2.92 5.05 -0.05
CA ASP A 460 -2.86 6.25 0.78
C ASP A 460 -1.44 6.46 1.30
N GLY A 461 -0.75 7.51 0.85
CA GLY A 461 0.60 7.85 1.37
C GLY A 461 0.58 8.24 2.84
N GLY A 462 -0.55 8.76 3.33
CA GLY A 462 -0.76 9.10 4.73
C GLY A 462 -0.26 10.49 5.11
N GLY A 463 0.64 10.57 6.09
CA GLY A 463 1.11 11.82 6.71
C GLY A 463 2.47 12.32 6.21
N GLY A 464 3.09 11.59 5.27
CA GLY A 464 4.35 11.96 4.66
C GLY A 464 4.30 13.28 3.91
N THR A 465 5.47 13.77 3.54
CA THR A 465 5.60 15.02 2.75
C THR A 465 6.27 14.79 1.40
N SER A 466 6.52 13.53 1.05
CA SER A 466 7.22 13.16 -0.19
C SER A 466 6.87 11.74 -0.61
N ASP A 467 5.62 11.34 -0.38
CA ASP A 467 5.17 10.01 -0.72
C ASP A 467 5.14 9.85 -2.22
N THR A 468 5.62 8.71 -2.70
CA THR A 468 5.97 8.51 -4.11
C THR A 468 5.33 7.25 -4.65
N ILE A 469 4.63 7.34 -5.78
CA ILE A 469 4.28 6.16 -6.58
C ILE A 469 5.21 6.09 -7.78
N THR A 470 5.93 4.97 -7.91
CA THR A 470 6.73 4.65 -9.10
C THR A 470 6.01 3.57 -9.90
N GLN A 471 5.67 3.88 -11.14
CA GLN A 471 4.95 2.96 -12.01
C GLN A 471 5.89 2.09 -12.85
N ALA A 472 5.37 0.96 -13.30
CA ALA A 472 6.11 0.06 -14.15
C ALA A 472 6.38 0.65 -15.54
N ASP A 473 7.42 0.12 -16.19
CA ASP A 473 7.72 0.38 -17.58
C ASP A 473 6.50 0.07 -18.49
N GLY A 474 5.96 1.10 -19.13
CA GLY A 474 4.74 1.00 -19.91
C GLY A 474 4.29 2.36 -20.42
N THR A 475 3.12 2.40 -21.04
CA THR A 475 2.41 3.66 -21.28
C THR A 475 1.41 3.84 -20.15
N ASN A 476 1.60 4.87 -19.35
CA ASN A 476 0.80 5.12 -18.16
C ASN A 476 -0.02 6.39 -18.34
N THR A 477 -1.21 6.40 -17.73
CA THR A 477 -2.06 7.59 -17.69
C THR A 477 -2.48 7.84 -16.25
N TRP A 478 -2.18 9.04 -15.78
CA TRP A 478 -2.50 9.51 -14.44
C TRP A 478 -3.52 10.61 -14.55
N ASP A 479 -4.60 10.50 -13.79
CA ASP A 479 -5.60 11.56 -13.67
C ASP A 479 -5.53 12.12 -12.25
N ILE A 480 -4.93 13.30 -12.11
CA ILE A 480 -4.78 14.03 -10.85
C ILE A 480 -6.02 14.91 -10.68
N THR A 481 -6.88 14.52 -9.73
CA THR A 481 -8.24 15.09 -9.57
C THR A 481 -8.43 15.89 -8.29
N GLY A 482 -7.43 15.87 -7.39
CA GLY A 482 -7.38 16.70 -6.20
C GLY A 482 -5.94 16.89 -5.71
N SER A 483 -5.78 17.59 -4.58
CA SER A 483 -4.47 17.79 -3.96
C SER A 483 -3.91 16.47 -3.44
N GLY A 484 -2.83 15.99 -4.07
CA GLY A 484 -2.19 14.72 -3.71
C GLY A 484 -3.05 13.50 -3.99
N SER A 485 -4.06 13.60 -4.87
CA SER A 485 -5.03 12.53 -5.10
C SER A 485 -5.47 12.39 -6.55
N GLY A 486 -5.76 11.16 -6.96
CA GLY A 486 -6.12 10.87 -8.33
C GLY A 486 -6.33 9.39 -8.59
N THR A 487 -6.22 9.00 -9.86
CA THR A 487 -6.24 7.60 -10.31
C THR A 487 -5.01 7.31 -11.16
N GLY A 488 -4.57 6.06 -11.18
CA GLY A 488 -3.44 5.58 -11.98
C GLY A 488 -3.82 4.38 -12.86
N PRO A 489 -2.90 3.89 -13.69
CA PRO A 489 -3.19 2.81 -14.65
C PRO A 489 -3.46 1.45 -13.97
N ASP A 490 -2.71 1.14 -12.91
CA ASP A 490 -2.71 -0.17 -12.25
C ASP A 490 -3.17 -0.10 -10.79
N ILE A 491 -3.84 0.99 -10.40
CA ILE A 491 -4.43 1.22 -9.08
C ILE A 491 -5.83 1.84 -9.23
N ASN A 492 -6.74 1.61 -8.29
CA ASN A 492 -8.08 2.23 -8.35
C ASN A 492 -8.01 3.74 -8.06
N GLY A 493 -7.20 4.13 -7.09
CA GLY A 493 -7.04 5.52 -6.67
C GLY A 493 -5.80 5.72 -5.82
N PHE A 494 -5.41 6.98 -5.66
CA PHE A 494 -4.39 7.37 -4.69
C PHE A 494 -4.79 8.63 -3.92
N SER A 495 -4.30 8.77 -2.69
CA SER A 495 -4.41 9.96 -1.84
C SER A 495 -3.12 10.20 -1.06
N ALA A 496 -2.91 11.46 -0.65
CA ALA A 496 -1.72 11.89 0.08
C ALA A 496 -0.41 11.45 -0.58
N ILE A 497 -0.34 11.60 -1.91
CA ILE A 497 0.88 11.34 -2.70
C ILE A 497 1.41 12.67 -3.22
N GLU A 498 2.70 12.93 -3.04
CA GLU A 498 3.33 14.16 -3.52
C GLU A 498 4.09 13.96 -4.83
N ASN A 499 4.63 12.76 -5.09
CA ASN A 499 5.46 12.49 -6.26
C ASN A 499 4.89 11.34 -7.10
N LEU A 500 4.99 11.47 -8.42
CA LEU A 500 4.65 10.42 -9.37
C LEU A 500 5.82 10.19 -10.33
N THR A 501 6.12 8.92 -10.61
CA THR A 501 7.10 8.53 -11.64
C THR A 501 6.45 7.60 -12.66
N GLY A 502 6.50 7.99 -13.94
CA GLY A 502 5.82 7.33 -15.05
C GLY A 502 6.47 6.00 -15.47
N GLY A 503 7.78 5.96 -15.66
CA GLY A 503 8.51 4.75 -16.06
C GLY A 503 9.26 4.95 -17.37
N SER A 504 9.57 3.89 -18.13
CA SER A 504 10.37 4.02 -19.38
C SER A 504 9.57 4.20 -20.68
N GLY A 505 8.24 4.12 -20.65
CA GLY A 505 7.39 4.30 -21.82
C GLY A 505 6.64 5.62 -21.78
N ALA A 506 5.90 5.94 -22.84
CA ALA A 506 5.27 7.27 -22.96
C ALA A 506 4.12 7.42 -21.98
N ASP A 507 4.20 8.42 -21.11
CA ASP A 507 3.30 8.65 -20.00
C ASP A 507 2.51 9.95 -20.16
N THR A 508 1.31 9.98 -19.60
CA THR A 508 0.42 11.16 -19.63
C THR A 508 -0.07 11.47 -18.23
N PHE A 509 0.11 12.72 -17.81
CA PHE A 509 -0.34 13.24 -16.52
C PHE A 509 -1.40 14.33 -16.78
N ASN A 510 -2.66 14.04 -16.49
CA ASN A 510 -3.78 14.96 -16.66
C ASN A 510 -4.09 15.64 -15.32
N ILE A 511 -4.01 16.96 -15.26
CA ILE A 511 -4.28 17.75 -14.07
C ILE A 511 -5.65 18.40 -14.19
N ALA A 512 -6.56 18.12 -13.25
CA ALA A 512 -7.86 18.78 -13.20
C ALA A 512 -7.77 20.14 -12.49
N SER A 513 -8.74 21.03 -12.74
CA SER A 513 -8.84 22.30 -12.01
C SER A 513 -8.84 22.10 -10.49
N LEU A 514 -8.03 22.90 -9.79
CA LEU A 514 -7.80 22.82 -8.33
C LEU A 514 -7.13 21.53 -7.83
N ALA A 515 -6.69 20.65 -8.73
CA ALA A 515 -5.87 19.49 -8.41
C ALA A 515 -4.39 19.88 -8.40
N GLY A 516 -3.54 19.07 -7.79
CA GLY A 516 -2.13 19.41 -7.71
C GLY A 516 -1.29 18.41 -6.93
N LEU A 517 0.02 18.50 -7.12
CA LEU A 517 1.02 17.71 -6.41
C LEU A 517 2.06 18.65 -5.80
N ALA A 518 2.34 18.50 -4.50
CA ALA A 518 3.33 19.35 -3.84
C ALA A 518 4.78 18.97 -4.20
N GLY A 519 4.98 17.76 -4.72
CA GLY A 519 6.28 17.21 -5.10
C GLY A 519 6.54 17.27 -6.61
N THR A 520 7.17 16.22 -7.12
CA THR A 520 7.68 16.14 -8.50
C THR A 520 6.90 15.13 -9.34
N ILE A 521 6.60 15.51 -10.58
CA ILE A 521 6.21 14.57 -11.64
C ILE A 521 7.46 14.23 -12.47
N ASP A 522 7.86 12.96 -12.51
CA ASP A 522 8.93 12.49 -13.40
C ASP A 522 8.35 11.57 -14.49
N GLY A 523 8.41 11.99 -15.75
CA GLY A 523 7.97 11.16 -16.88
C GLY A 523 8.82 9.90 -17.04
N GLY A 524 10.11 10.00 -16.72
CA GLY A 524 11.08 8.93 -16.88
C GLY A 524 11.66 8.85 -18.29
N GLY A 525 11.21 7.90 -19.10
CA GLY A 525 11.73 7.66 -20.45
C GLY A 525 10.66 7.73 -21.52
N ALA A 526 11.09 7.72 -22.78
CA ALA A 526 10.23 7.94 -23.95
C ALA A 526 9.77 9.40 -24.07
N SER A 527 8.49 9.64 -24.37
CA SER A 527 7.98 10.98 -24.65
C SER A 527 6.72 11.20 -23.84
N ASP A 528 6.85 12.04 -22.84
CA ASP A 528 5.88 12.20 -21.77
C ASP A 528 5.14 13.51 -21.92
N THR A 529 3.91 13.55 -21.41
CA THR A 529 3.01 14.69 -21.59
C THR A 529 2.36 15.09 -20.27
N ILE A 530 2.42 16.37 -19.92
CA ILE A 530 1.50 16.96 -18.93
C ILE A 530 0.39 17.69 -19.68
N THR A 531 -0.86 17.38 -19.33
CA THR A 531 -2.04 18.15 -19.74
C THR A 531 -2.56 18.89 -18.52
N GLN A 532 -2.51 20.22 -18.54
CA GLN A 532 -2.94 21.05 -17.43
C GLN A 532 -4.45 21.27 -17.37
N ALA A 533 -4.88 21.86 -16.26
CA ALA A 533 -6.25 22.26 -16.01
C ALA A 533 -6.72 23.35 -16.99
N ASP A 534 -8.05 23.44 -17.15
CA ASP A 534 -8.77 24.46 -17.92
C ASP A 534 -8.71 25.89 -17.32
N ASP A 535 -7.68 26.17 -16.51
CA ASP A 535 -7.40 27.44 -15.86
C ASP A 535 -6.24 28.16 -16.58
N SER A 536 -5.86 29.36 -16.13
CA SER A 536 -4.69 30.04 -16.68
C SER A 536 -3.42 29.50 -16.03
N ASN A 537 -2.54 28.88 -16.83
CA ASN A 537 -1.34 28.26 -16.32
C ASN A 537 -0.08 29.04 -16.68
N THR A 538 0.92 29.00 -15.80
CA THR A 538 2.25 29.55 -16.08
C THR A 538 3.27 28.45 -15.92
N TRP A 539 3.97 28.14 -17.00
CA TRP A 539 5.00 27.13 -17.09
C TRP A 539 6.37 27.80 -17.13
N THR A 540 7.26 27.42 -16.22
CA THR A 540 8.67 27.82 -16.29
C THR A 540 9.51 26.64 -16.73
N ILE A 541 10.05 26.65 -17.95
CA ILE A 541 10.92 25.59 -18.45
C ILE A 541 12.36 25.98 -18.08
N SER A 542 12.85 25.47 -16.95
CA SER A 542 14.12 25.89 -16.36
C SER A 542 15.32 25.08 -16.86
N SER A 543 15.09 23.84 -17.31
CA SER A 543 16.12 22.96 -17.86
C SER A 543 15.56 22.01 -18.93
N ALA A 544 16.39 21.13 -19.49
CA ALA A 544 15.96 20.20 -20.51
C ALA A 544 14.86 19.26 -19.98
N ASN A 545 13.68 19.29 -20.59
CA ASN A 545 12.49 18.52 -20.25
C ASN A 545 12.08 18.66 -18.78
N ALA A 546 12.34 19.82 -18.16
CA ALA A 546 12.11 20.03 -16.74
C ALA A 546 11.83 21.49 -16.39
N GLY A 547 11.02 21.68 -15.36
CA GLY A 547 10.47 22.98 -15.01
C GLY A 547 9.48 22.93 -13.84
N ASP A 548 8.69 23.98 -13.71
CA ASP A 548 7.54 24.06 -12.83
C ASP A 548 6.30 24.54 -13.61
N VAL A 549 5.12 24.31 -13.03
CA VAL A 549 3.85 24.82 -13.54
C VAL A 549 2.91 25.08 -12.37
N THR A 550 1.98 26.00 -12.54
CA THR A 550 0.86 26.20 -11.59
C THR A 550 0.26 24.87 -11.11
N ASP A 551 0.02 24.79 -9.79
CA ASP A 551 -0.58 23.66 -9.07
C ASP A 551 0.24 22.36 -8.99
N ILE A 552 1.39 22.27 -9.66
CA ILE A 552 2.39 21.22 -9.43
C ILE A 552 3.65 21.87 -8.81
N GLY A 553 4.45 21.10 -8.07
CA GLY A 553 5.79 21.52 -7.67
C GLY A 553 6.72 21.59 -8.88
N ASP A 554 7.48 20.53 -9.11
CA ASP A 554 8.42 20.42 -10.24
C ASP A 554 7.98 19.33 -11.22
N PHE A 555 8.41 19.42 -12.48
CA PHE A 555 8.38 18.30 -13.42
C PHE A 555 9.77 18.01 -13.99
N THR A 556 10.05 16.75 -14.28
CA THR A 556 11.27 16.28 -14.95
C THR A 556 10.95 15.22 -16.00
N SER A 557 11.82 15.12 -17.01
CA SER A 557 11.65 14.16 -18.10
C SER A 557 10.28 14.28 -18.78
N ILE A 558 9.77 15.51 -18.96
CA ILE A 558 8.52 15.78 -19.69
C ILE A 558 8.85 16.53 -20.97
N GLU A 559 8.51 15.93 -22.12
CA GLU A 559 8.80 16.49 -23.43
C GLU A 559 7.68 17.37 -23.98
N ASN A 560 6.42 17.07 -23.65
CA ASN A 560 5.26 17.73 -24.23
C ASN A 560 4.39 18.39 -23.15
N LEU A 561 3.93 19.61 -23.43
CA LEU A 561 3.09 20.38 -22.51
C LEU A 561 1.80 20.77 -23.22
N THR A 562 0.65 20.57 -22.57
CA THR A 562 -0.66 21.06 -23.02
C THR A 562 -1.24 22.02 -21.98
N GLY A 563 -1.56 23.24 -22.39
CA GLY A 563 -1.98 24.34 -21.50
C GLY A 563 -3.37 24.16 -20.90
N GLY A 564 -4.40 23.99 -21.74
CA GLY A 564 -5.78 23.82 -21.28
C GLY A 564 -6.74 24.66 -22.12
N THR A 565 -7.76 25.26 -21.48
CA THR A 565 -8.67 26.22 -22.12
C THR A 565 -8.59 27.63 -21.55
N GLY A 566 -7.71 27.86 -20.56
CA GLY A 566 -7.41 29.17 -20.00
C GLY A 566 -6.28 29.86 -20.76
N ALA A 567 -5.88 31.06 -20.34
CA ALA A 567 -4.74 31.73 -20.97
C ALA A 567 -3.43 31.19 -20.37
N ASP A 568 -2.66 30.49 -21.19
CA ASP A 568 -1.45 29.80 -20.75
C ASP A 568 -0.18 30.56 -21.17
N THR A 569 0.82 30.56 -20.30
CA THR A 569 2.13 31.18 -20.56
C THR A 569 3.22 30.14 -20.41
N PHE A 570 4.02 29.95 -21.46
CA PHE A 570 5.15 29.03 -21.49
C PHE A 570 6.46 29.81 -21.60
N ASP A 571 7.15 29.96 -20.47
CA ASP A 571 8.40 30.71 -20.37
C ASP A 571 9.60 29.78 -20.48
N ILE A 572 10.28 29.79 -21.64
CA ILE A 572 11.51 29.04 -21.87
C ILE A 572 12.69 29.79 -21.24
N GLY A 573 13.23 29.26 -20.15
CA GLY A 573 14.38 29.85 -19.49
C GLY A 573 15.68 29.69 -20.27
N SER A 574 16.72 30.45 -19.92
CA SER A 574 18.04 30.44 -20.61
C SER A 574 18.75 29.08 -20.73
N THR A 575 18.32 28.10 -19.94
CA THR A 575 18.81 26.70 -19.97
C THR A 575 17.69 25.69 -20.23
N GLY A 576 16.46 26.18 -20.41
CA GLY A 576 15.27 25.40 -20.69
C GLY A 576 15.24 24.92 -22.12
N SER A 577 14.73 23.70 -22.32
CA SER A 577 14.40 23.18 -23.65
C SER A 577 13.42 22.03 -23.51
N LEU A 578 12.52 21.84 -24.46
CA LEU A 578 11.68 20.67 -24.59
C LEU A 578 12.04 19.92 -25.87
N SER A 579 12.35 18.63 -25.78
CA SER A 579 12.50 17.82 -27.00
C SER A 579 11.17 17.49 -27.69
N GLY A 580 10.03 17.79 -27.06
CA GLY A 580 8.69 17.64 -27.60
C GLY A 580 8.02 18.99 -27.90
N ALA A 581 6.68 18.99 -27.93
CA ALA A 581 5.87 20.12 -28.42
C ALA A 581 5.11 20.83 -27.31
N ILE A 582 4.77 22.09 -27.56
CA ILE A 582 3.82 22.86 -26.76
C ILE A 582 2.48 22.94 -27.51
N ASP A 583 1.39 22.66 -26.82
CA ASP A 583 0.04 22.94 -27.27
C ASP A 583 -0.62 23.90 -26.27
N GLY A 584 -0.89 25.15 -26.64
CA GLY A 584 -1.59 26.09 -25.75
C GLY A 584 -3.02 25.64 -25.43
N GLY A 585 -3.63 24.89 -26.35
CA GLY A 585 -5.00 24.40 -26.22
C GLY A 585 -6.00 25.45 -26.71
N GLY A 586 -6.77 26.04 -25.82
CA GLY A 586 -7.60 27.19 -26.13
C GLY A 586 -7.36 28.28 -25.09
N GLY A 587 -7.63 29.52 -25.43
CA GLY A 587 -7.23 30.61 -24.55
C GLY A 587 -6.61 31.72 -25.36
N SER A 588 -5.74 32.48 -24.71
CA SER A 588 -4.83 33.40 -25.38
C SER A 588 -3.45 33.05 -24.87
N ASP A 589 -2.78 32.19 -25.63
CA ASP A 589 -1.64 31.45 -25.13
C ASP A 589 -0.34 32.10 -25.60
N THR A 590 0.65 32.11 -24.73
CA THR A 590 1.91 32.84 -24.94
C THR A 590 3.09 31.90 -24.82
N VAL A 591 3.98 31.90 -25.80
CA VAL A 591 5.32 31.29 -25.66
C VAL A 591 6.35 32.42 -25.60
N SER A 592 7.10 32.49 -24.50
CA SER A 592 8.24 33.39 -24.33
C SER A 592 9.54 32.61 -24.46
N GLN A 593 10.49 33.13 -25.24
CA GLN A 593 11.79 32.51 -25.41
C GLN A 593 12.85 32.99 -24.42
N ALA A 594 13.95 32.23 -24.39
CA ALA A 594 15.15 32.60 -23.67
C ALA A 594 15.84 33.82 -24.28
N ASP A 595 16.59 34.53 -23.42
CA ASP A 595 17.53 35.57 -23.84
C ASP A 595 18.53 35.02 -24.87
N GLY A 596 18.51 35.58 -26.08
CA GLY A 596 19.34 35.11 -27.18
C GLY A 596 18.79 35.55 -28.53
N THR A 597 19.41 35.08 -29.60
CA THR A 597 18.90 35.26 -30.96
C THR A 597 17.96 34.09 -31.25
N ASN A 598 16.67 34.36 -31.43
CA ASN A 598 15.70 33.34 -31.78
C ASN A 598 15.19 33.52 -33.22
N THR A 599 14.80 32.41 -33.84
CA THR A 599 14.15 32.43 -35.15
C THR A 599 12.87 31.61 -35.07
N TRP A 600 11.75 32.30 -35.24
CA TRP A 600 10.40 31.76 -35.19
C TRP A 600 9.90 31.51 -36.61
N ASP A 601 9.69 30.25 -36.96
CA ASP A 601 9.07 29.85 -38.22
C ASP A 601 7.56 29.63 -37.99
N ILE A 602 6.74 30.61 -38.34
CA ILE A 602 5.28 30.58 -38.15
C ILE A 602 4.66 30.03 -39.43
N THR A 603 4.19 28.78 -39.36
CA THR A 603 3.80 28.00 -40.56
C THR A 603 2.30 27.73 -40.65
N GLY A 604 1.55 27.96 -39.58
CA GLY A 604 0.10 27.91 -39.56
C GLY A 604 -0.49 28.98 -38.63
N THR A 605 -1.81 28.98 -38.46
CA THR A 605 -2.47 29.81 -37.45
C THR A 605 -2.12 29.28 -36.07
N GLY A 606 -1.52 30.12 -35.23
CA GLY A 606 -1.08 29.79 -33.89
C GLY A 606 -0.08 28.63 -33.81
N SER A 607 0.69 28.37 -34.88
CA SER A 607 1.56 27.19 -34.95
C SER A 607 2.85 27.42 -35.73
N GLY A 608 3.91 26.76 -35.28
CA GLY A 608 5.24 26.96 -35.83
C GLY A 608 6.33 26.22 -35.07
N THR A 609 7.56 26.64 -35.30
CA THR A 609 8.76 26.14 -34.61
C THR A 609 9.65 27.30 -34.19
N VAL A 610 10.41 27.10 -33.11
CA VAL A 610 11.41 28.04 -32.59
C VAL A 610 12.52 27.18 -31.94
N PRO A 611 13.75 27.69 -31.75
CA PRO A 611 14.77 26.97 -30.97
C PRO A 611 14.26 26.40 -29.64
N ASP A 612 14.96 25.41 -29.09
CA ASP A 612 14.69 24.84 -27.77
C ASP A 612 13.35 24.10 -27.57
N ILE A 613 12.37 24.20 -28.48
CA ILE A 613 11.18 23.34 -28.52
C ILE A 613 11.03 22.71 -29.92
N SER A 614 10.36 21.56 -30.04
CA SER A 614 10.19 20.92 -31.36
C SER A 614 9.16 21.63 -32.25
N SER A 615 8.06 22.12 -31.64
CA SER A 615 6.99 22.88 -32.28
C SER A 615 6.05 23.48 -31.23
N PHE A 616 5.30 24.49 -31.62
CA PHE A 616 4.15 24.99 -30.88
C PHE A 616 2.87 24.95 -31.73
N SER A 617 1.72 24.77 -31.09
CA SER A 617 0.38 24.87 -31.70
C SER A 617 -0.62 25.51 -30.75
N ASN A 618 -1.67 26.12 -31.30
CA ASN A 618 -2.67 26.88 -30.54
C ASN A 618 -2.02 27.91 -29.61
N VAL A 619 -1.11 28.72 -30.16
CA VAL A 619 -0.42 29.80 -29.45
C VAL A 619 -0.65 31.11 -30.18
N GLU A 620 -1.34 32.05 -29.55
CA GLU A 620 -1.70 33.35 -30.15
C GLU A 620 -0.65 34.43 -29.95
N ASN A 621 0.23 34.32 -28.96
CA ASN A 621 1.20 35.36 -28.62
C ASN A 621 2.62 34.79 -28.57
N LEU A 622 3.57 35.47 -29.19
CA LEU A 622 4.98 35.07 -29.18
C LEU A 622 5.83 36.21 -28.59
N ALA A 623 6.68 35.89 -27.63
CA ALA A 623 7.66 36.81 -27.08
C ALA A 623 9.06 36.25 -27.34
N GLY A 624 9.92 37.06 -27.95
CA GLY A 624 11.31 36.70 -28.24
C GLY A 624 12.17 36.61 -26.97
N GLY A 625 13.11 37.53 -26.81
CA GLY A 625 13.97 37.64 -25.64
C GLY A 625 14.70 38.98 -25.62
N THR A 626 15.90 39.03 -25.04
CA THR A 626 16.73 40.26 -25.06
C THR A 626 17.81 40.29 -26.17
N GLY A 627 17.78 39.35 -27.11
CA GLY A 627 18.68 39.32 -28.27
C GLY A 627 17.90 39.43 -29.58
N ASP A 628 18.63 39.52 -30.70
CA ASP A 628 18.02 39.76 -32.02
C ASP A 628 17.08 38.61 -32.44
N ASP A 629 15.78 38.87 -32.51
CA ASP A 629 14.76 37.87 -32.84
C ASP A 629 14.22 38.04 -34.26
N THR A 630 13.97 36.93 -34.94
CA THR A 630 13.41 36.90 -36.29
C THR A 630 12.12 36.11 -36.31
N PHE A 631 11.04 36.71 -36.82
CA PHE A 631 9.72 36.10 -36.93
C PHE A 631 9.32 35.97 -38.40
N ASP A 632 9.38 34.75 -38.93
CA ASP A 632 9.06 34.44 -40.32
C ASP A 632 7.63 33.87 -40.45
N VAL A 633 6.70 34.70 -40.91
CA VAL A 633 5.28 34.36 -41.11
C VAL A 633 5.02 33.88 -42.53
N SER A 634 4.69 32.60 -42.66
CA SER A 634 4.35 31.95 -43.92
C SER A 634 3.00 32.41 -44.49
N ALA A 635 2.78 32.12 -45.77
CA ALA A 635 1.53 32.41 -46.44
C ALA A 635 0.33 31.76 -45.73
N GLY A 636 -0.64 32.58 -45.30
CA GLY A 636 -1.85 32.12 -44.60
C GLY A 636 -1.64 31.70 -43.14
N ALA A 637 -0.42 31.81 -42.63
CA ALA A 637 -0.10 31.62 -41.21
C ALA A 637 -0.32 32.93 -40.43
N GLY A 638 -0.22 32.86 -39.11
CA GLY A 638 -0.29 34.04 -38.25
C GLY A 638 -0.50 33.70 -36.78
N VAL A 639 -0.17 34.69 -35.95
CA VAL A 639 -0.45 34.77 -34.51
C VAL A 639 -1.11 36.12 -34.25
N ASP A 640 -1.71 36.31 -33.07
CA ASP A 640 -2.36 37.57 -32.71
C ASP A 640 -1.30 38.63 -32.36
N SER A 641 -0.26 38.27 -31.62
CA SER A 641 0.80 39.21 -31.26
C SER A 641 2.22 38.64 -31.29
N ILE A 642 3.18 39.53 -31.58
CA ILE A 642 4.62 39.31 -31.47
C ILE A 642 5.24 40.46 -30.67
N ASP A 643 6.03 40.13 -29.66
CA ASP A 643 6.88 41.09 -28.96
C ASP A 643 8.36 40.71 -29.13
N GLY A 644 9.12 41.54 -29.85
CA GLY A 644 10.57 41.38 -29.98
C GLY A 644 11.30 41.56 -28.65
N ASN A 645 10.68 42.24 -27.69
CA ASN A 645 11.26 42.64 -26.41
C ASN A 645 12.50 43.53 -26.56
N GLY A 646 13.70 42.95 -26.58
CA GLY A 646 14.92 43.74 -26.72
C GLY A 646 15.87 43.08 -27.68
N GLY A 647 16.58 43.87 -28.49
CA GLY A 647 17.42 43.30 -29.53
C GLY A 647 17.40 44.18 -30.75
N SER A 648 17.70 43.61 -31.89
CA SER A 648 17.32 44.15 -33.20
C SER A 648 16.46 43.12 -33.90
N ASP A 649 15.15 43.32 -33.76
CA ASP A 649 14.14 42.32 -34.03
C ASP A 649 13.54 42.55 -35.41
N SER A 650 13.09 41.46 -36.03
CA SER A 650 12.56 41.50 -37.38
C SER A 650 11.36 40.60 -37.57
N VAL A 651 10.37 41.08 -38.32
CA VAL A 651 9.22 40.30 -38.78
C VAL A 651 9.18 40.29 -40.31
N SER A 652 8.96 39.12 -40.88
CA SER A 652 8.83 38.87 -42.30
C SER A 652 7.48 38.22 -42.57
N VAL A 653 6.65 38.83 -43.41
CA VAL A 653 5.30 38.35 -43.72
C VAL A 653 5.16 38.06 -45.20
N ASN A 654 4.83 36.82 -45.55
CA ASN A 654 4.45 36.43 -46.91
C ASN A 654 2.93 36.55 -47.11
N ALA A 655 2.50 37.54 -47.89
CA ALA A 655 1.08 37.79 -48.12
C ALA A 655 0.45 36.92 -49.23
N ASP A 656 1.24 36.17 -50.00
CA ASP A 656 0.80 35.29 -51.10
C ASP A 656 -0.23 35.90 -52.06
N GLY A 657 -0.08 37.19 -52.37
CA GLY A 657 -0.96 37.88 -53.31
C GLY A 657 -2.26 38.43 -52.71
N ASN A 658 -2.47 38.32 -51.41
CA ASN A 658 -3.62 38.87 -50.71
C ASN A 658 -3.44 40.39 -50.46
N ALA A 659 -4.55 41.08 -50.21
CA ALA A 659 -4.51 42.49 -49.82
C ALA A 659 -3.93 42.62 -48.41
N VAL A 660 -3.00 43.56 -48.25
CA VAL A 660 -2.31 43.84 -46.99
C VAL A 660 -2.62 45.25 -46.54
N ASP A 661 -2.98 45.40 -45.27
CA ASP A 661 -3.01 46.67 -44.56
C ASP A 661 -1.92 46.64 -43.49
N HIS A 662 -0.93 47.51 -43.62
CA HIS A 662 0.15 47.67 -42.65
C HIS A 662 -0.05 48.99 -41.91
N ALA A 663 -0.57 48.91 -40.69
CA ALA A 663 -0.81 50.04 -39.81
C ALA A 663 0.37 50.21 -38.84
N VAL A 664 1.27 51.14 -39.12
CA VAL A 664 2.40 51.46 -38.25
C VAL A 664 1.94 52.47 -37.20
N THR A 665 2.08 52.14 -35.92
CA THR A 665 1.63 52.97 -34.78
C THR A 665 2.77 53.64 -34.01
N GLY A 666 4.01 53.19 -34.25
CA GLY A 666 5.24 53.74 -33.69
C GLY A 666 6.45 53.27 -34.51
N PRO A 667 7.69 53.72 -34.18
CA PRO A 667 8.88 53.32 -34.92
C PRO A 667 9.09 51.80 -34.98
N ASP A 668 8.67 51.06 -33.95
CA ASP A 668 8.90 49.62 -33.81
C ASP A 668 7.60 48.84 -33.51
N ASP A 669 6.44 49.52 -33.61
CA ASP A 669 5.13 48.98 -33.24
C ASP A 669 4.11 49.13 -34.39
N GLY A 670 3.15 48.21 -34.47
CA GLY A 670 2.03 48.32 -35.39
C GLY A 670 1.27 47.02 -35.60
N THR A 671 0.45 47.00 -36.64
CA THR A 671 -0.37 45.84 -37.02
C THR A 671 -0.19 45.55 -38.52
N ILE A 672 0.02 44.29 -38.88
CA ILE A 672 -0.02 43.79 -40.26
C ILE A 672 -1.26 42.91 -40.42
N THR A 673 -2.20 43.33 -41.27
CA THR A 673 -3.39 42.55 -41.61
C THR A 673 -3.28 42.04 -43.04
N VAL A 674 -3.20 40.72 -43.21
CA VAL A 674 -3.30 40.06 -44.52
C VAL A 674 -4.71 39.48 -44.67
N SER A 675 -5.40 39.80 -45.77
CA SER A 675 -6.78 39.32 -45.99
C SER A 675 -6.85 37.78 -45.97
N GLY A 676 -7.56 37.23 -44.98
CA GLY A 676 -7.70 35.78 -44.81
C GLY A 676 -6.77 35.16 -43.76
N SER A 677 -5.87 35.94 -43.17
CA SER A 677 -5.05 35.59 -42.02
C SER A 677 -5.52 36.34 -40.75
N PRO A 678 -5.10 35.90 -39.55
CA PRO A 678 -5.17 36.73 -38.34
C PRO A 678 -4.50 38.08 -38.55
N ALA A 679 -4.99 39.11 -37.84
CA ALA A 679 -4.28 40.38 -37.76
C ALA A 679 -3.10 40.19 -36.81
N LEU A 680 -1.91 40.57 -37.25
CA LEU A 680 -0.68 40.43 -36.47
C LEU A 680 -0.32 41.77 -35.85
N ASP A 681 -0.47 41.90 -34.54
CA ASP A 681 0.10 43.00 -33.79
C ASP A 681 1.59 42.71 -33.51
N TYR A 682 2.45 43.72 -33.67
CA TYR A 682 3.86 43.60 -33.36
C TYR A 682 4.30 44.78 -32.49
N SER A 683 5.16 44.49 -31.51
CA SER A 683 5.83 45.50 -30.69
C SER A 683 7.32 45.21 -30.56
N SER A 684 8.11 46.26 -30.36
CA SER A 684 9.58 46.15 -30.23
C SER A 684 10.21 45.44 -31.46
N VAL A 685 9.77 45.77 -32.68
CA VAL A 685 10.30 45.17 -33.93
C VAL A 685 10.91 46.22 -34.85
N GLU A 686 12.24 46.30 -34.91
CA GLU A 686 12.98 47.30 -35.69
C GLU A 686 12.91 47.08 -37.21
N SER A 687 12.64 45.86 -37.68
CA SER A 687 12.61 45.57 -39.13
C SER A 687 11.37 44.80 -39.58
N ARG A 688 10.66 45.34 -40.58
CA ARG A 688 9.44 44.73 -41.14
C ARG A 688 9.64 44.49 -42.63
N THR A 689 9.51 43.24 -43.07
CA THR A 689 9.56 42.86 -44.49
C THR A 689 8.22 42.25 -44.91
N ILE A 690 7.56 42.82 -45.92
CA ILE A 690 6.32 42.27 -46.47
C ILE A 690 6.59 41.83 -47.91
N THR A 691 6.45 40.53 -48.19
CA THR A 691 6.56 39.99 -49.54
C THR A 691 5.17 39.75 -50.13
N ASN A 692 4.83 40.40 -51.24
CA ASN A 692 3.51 40.26 -51.86
C ASN A 692 3.58 40.16 -53.40
N THR A 693 3.56 38.95 -53.94
CA THR A 693 3.78 38.71 -55.37
C THR A 693 2.62 39.09 -56.33
N ALA A 694 1.51 39.74 -55.89
CA ALA A 694 0.31 39.97 -56.73
C ALA A 694 -0.34 41.38 -56.70
N THR A 695 -1.21 41.58 -57.69
CA THR A 695 -1.92 42.80 -58.15
C THR A 695 -2.78 43.61 -57.16
N ALA A 696 -3.03 43.12 -55.93
CA ALA A 696 -3.87 43.83 -54.95
C ALA A 696 -3.10 44.93 -54.19
N GLY A 697 -1.78 44.75 -54.06
CA GLY A 697 -0.85 45.64 -53.39
C GLY A 697 -1.05 45.81 -51.88
N VAL A 698 -0.09 46.47 -51.25
CA VAL A 698 0.05 46.76 -49.81
C VAL A 698 -0.38 48.20 -49.59
N THR A 699 -1.38 48.41 -48.74
CA THR A 699 -1.68 49.75 -48.23
C THR A 699 -0.87 49.95 -46.96
N VAL A 700 -0.09 51.02 -46.92
CA VAL A 700 0.69 51.38 -45.73
C VAL A 700 0.02 52.58 -45.08
N SER A 701 -0.44 52.40 -43.86
CA SER A 701 -1.02 53.44 -43.03
C SER A 701 -0.04 53.72 -41.89
N VAL A 702 0.43 54.95 -41.77
CA VAL A 702 1.30 55.39 -40.68
C VAL A 702 0.51 56.36 -39.83
N ALA A 703 0.40 56.08 -38.54
CA ALA A 703 -0.25 56.92 -37.56
C ALA A 703 0.60 56.95 -36.29
N GLY A 704 0.70 58.10 -35.63
CA GLY A 704 1.52 58.25 -34.42
C GLY A 704 2.94 58.75 -34.71
N GLY A 705 3.55 59.35 -33.67
CA GLY A 705 4.90 59.91 -33.66
C GLY A 705 5.95 58.95 -33.08
N ASP A 706 7.04 59.46 -32.50
CA ASP A 706 8.11 58.68 -31.85
C ASP A 706 7.72 57.95 -30.55
N GLY A 707 6.41 57.90 -30.23
CA GLY A 707 5.91 57.31 -28.99
C GLY A 707 6.13 58.18 -27.73
N SER A 708 6.68 59.38 -27.86
CA SER A 708 6.96 60.32 -26.77
C SER A 708 6.14 61.61 -26.91
N ALA A 709 5.52 62.07 -25.83
CA ALA A 709 4.82 63.36 -25.82
C ALA A 709 5.81 64.53 -25.63
N ASP A 710 6.76 64.76 -26.56
CA ASP A 710 7.83 65.74 -26.39
C ASP A 710 8.14 66.69 -27.57
N GLY A 711 7.48 66.59 -28.73
CA GLY A 711 7.77 67.50 -29.84
C GLY A 711 7.03 67.25 -31.15
N ASN A 712 7.47 67.98 -32.19
CA ASN A 712 7.02 67.88 -33.57
C ASN A 712 7.43 66.53 -34.19
N ASP A 713 6.50 65.82 -34.84
CA ASP A 713 6.81 64.55 -35.51
C ASP A 713 7.30 64.77 -36.95
N SER A 714 8.33 64.02 -37.37
CA SER A 714 8.89 64.07 -38.74
C SER A 714 8.70 62.74 -39.47
N TYR A 715 7.86 62.74 -40.49
CA TYR A 715 7.68 61.62 -41.41
C TYR A 715 8.52 61.81 -42.67
N GLU A 716 9.18 60.76 -43.17
CA GLU A 716 9.90 60.80 -44.46
C GLU A 716 9.51 59.59 -45.32
N VAL A 717 8.97 59.85 -46.52
CA VAL A 717 8.74 58.83 -47.55
C VAL A 717 9.85 58.93 -48.58
N ARG A 718 10.62 57.86 -48.74
CA ARG A 718 11.77 57.82 -49.67
C ARG A 718 11.97 56.45 -50.28
N ARG A 719 12.95 56.34 -51.19
CA ARG A 719 13.37 55.07 -51.78
C ARG A 719 14.71 54.63 -51.25
N SER A 720 14.82 53.34 -50.93
CA SER A 720 16.09 52.67 -50.64
C SER A 720 16.18 51.41 -51.49
N GLY A 721 17.04 51.43 -52.51
CA GLY A 721 17.13 50.34 -53.48
C GLY A 721 15.81 50.09 -54.23
N SER A 722 15.27 48.87 -54.13
CA SER A 722 13.98 48.47 -54.72
C SER A 722 12.78 48.83 -53.85
N ASP A 723 12.99 49.30 -52.62
CA ASP A 723 11.97 49.37 -51.58
C ASP A 723 11.61 50.83 -51.24
N LEU A 724 10.34 51.03 -50.94
CA LEU A 724 9.83 52.27 -50.40
C LEU A 724 10.01 52.21 -48.88
N GLN A 725 10.70 53.20 -48.32
CA GLN A 725 10.84 53.35 -46.88
C GLN A 725 9.96 54.50 -46.41
N ILE A 726 9.28 54.28 -45.29
CA ILE A 726 8.70 55.36 -44.50
C ILE A 726 9.47 55.43 -43.20
N LEU A 727 9.92 56.62 -42.84
CA LEU A 727 10.64 56.90 -41.61
C LEU A 727 9.79 57.75 -40.68
N ILE A 728 9.93 57.51 -39.38
CA ILE A 728 9.40 58.31 -38.29
C ILE A 728 10.61 58.81 -37.49
N ASP A 729 10.78 60.12 -37.41
CA ASP A 729 11.87 60.81 -36.69
C ASP A 729 13.28 60.33 -37.06
N GLY A 730 13.44 59.95 -38.33
CA GLY A 730 14.71 59.49 -38.90
C GLY A 730 14.98 57.99 -38.72
N THR A 731 14.10 57.25 -38.04
CA THR A 731 14.13 55.79 -37.91
C THR A 731 13.23 55.15 -38.97
N VAL A 732 13.68 54.05 -39.59
CA VAL A 732 12.89 53.37 -40.63
C VAL A 732 11.73 52.63 -39.97
N ALA A 733 10.51 53.08 -40.24
CA ALA A 733 9.29 52.54 -39.67
C ALA A 733 8.57 51.56 -40.62
N THR A 734 8.97 51.42 -41.88
CA THR A 734 8.60 50.27 -42.72
C THR A 734 9.43 50.29 -44.01
N SER A 735 9.69 49.11 -44.58
CA SER A 735 10.36 48.94 -45.86
C SER A 735 9.60 47.91 -46.70
N VAL A 736 8.94 48.36 -47.76
CA VAL A 736 8.11 47.51 -48.62
C VAL A 736 8.60 47.61 -50.06
N PRO A 737 8.72 46.51 -50.83
CA PRO A 737 9.01 46.58 -52.26
C PRO A 737 8.01 47.53 -52.96
N PHE A 738 8.50 48.58 -53.63
CA PHE A 738 7.61 49.61 -54.18
C PHE A 738 6.64 49.10 -55.25
N ALA A 739 7.04 48.02 -55.95
CA ALA A 739 6.16 47.35 -56.91
C ALA A 739 4.87 46.82 -56.26
N ASP A 740 4.91 46.59 -54.95
CA ASP A 740 3.83 45.99 -54.20
C ASP A 740 3.00 47.05 -53.46
N VAL A 741 3.41 48.32 -53.39
CA VAL A 741 2.67 49.36 -52.63
C VAL A 741 1.48 49.89 -53.45
N ALA A 742 0.26 49.75 -52.93
CA ALA A 742 -0.98 50.23 -53.54
C ALA A 742 -1.33 51.67 -53.14
N GLY A 743 -0.95 52.10 -51.94
CA GLY A 743 -1.23 53.43 -51.43
C GLY A 743 -0.56 53.68 -50.08
N ILE A 744 -0.43 54.95 -49.74
CA ILE A 744 0.20 55.41 -48.49
C ILE A 744 -0.76 56.40 -47.82
N THR A 745 -1.02 56.20 -46.54
CA THR A 745 -1.69 57.19 -45.70
C THR A 745 -0.78 57.53 -44.55
N VAL A 746 -0.51 58.81 -44.34
CA VAL A 746 0.20 59.31 -43.16
C VAL A 746 -0.80 60.16 -42.37
N THR A 747 -0.94 59.89 -41.08
CA THR A 747 -1.82 60.64 -40.18
C THR A 747 -0.97 61.20 -39.06
N GLY A 748 -0.90 62.53 -38.99
CA GLY A 748 -0.23 63.28 -37.95
C GLY A 748 -0.89 63.13 -36.58
N THR A 749 -0.19 63.59 -35.55
CA THR A 749 -0.65 63.63 -34.17
C THR A 749 -1.39 64.95 -33.86
N GLY A 750 -1.46 65.32 -32.58
CA GLY A 750 -2.04 66.60 -32.15
C GLY A 750 -1.01 67.71 -32.01
N ASP A 751 0.24 67.43 -32.37
CA ASP A 751 1.36 68.36 -32.34
C ASP A 751 1.68 68.86 -33.76
N ALA A 752 2.83 69.49 -33.99
CA ALA A 752 3.15 70.10 -35.30
C ALA A 752 4.00 69.15 -36.15
N ASP A 753 3.41 68.60 -37.21
CA ASP A 753 4.01 67.48 -37.92
C ASP A 753 4.61 67.89 -39.26
N THR A 754 5.56 67.12 -39.78
CA THR A 754 6.12 67.35 -41.12
C THR A 754 6.24 66.05 -41.89
N LEU A 755 5.54 65.94 -43.01
CA LEU A 755 5.80 64.91 -44.01
C LEU A 755 6.79 65.42 -45.06
N THR A 756 7.92 64.74 -45.20
CA THR A 756 8.87 64.92 -46.30
C THR A 756 8.70 63.80 -47.31
N VAL A 757 8.48 64.14 -48.58
CA VAL A 757 8.53 63.20 -49.69
C VAL A 757 9.83 63.45 -50.45
N ASP A 758 10.81 62.55 -50.27
CA ASP A 758 12.15 62.70 -50.85
C ASP A 758 12.26 61.96 -52.20
N PHE A 759 12.53 62.74 -53.25
CA PHE A 759 12.74 62.26 -54.61
C PHE A 759 14.22 62.10 -55.00
N GLY A 760 15.15 62.27 -54.05
CA GLY A 760 16.59 62.27 -54.26
C GLY A 760 17.09 61.04 -55.04
N GLY A 761 17.58 61.26 -56.27
CA GLY A 761 18.17 60.21 -57.08
C GLY A 761 17.17 59.19 -57.65
N GLN A 762 15.86 59.50 -57.64
CA GLN A 762 14.79 58.60 -58.08
C GLN A 762 13.94 59.20 -59.21
N ALA A 763 13.14 58.38 -59.91
CA ALA A 763 12.10 58.89 -60.81
C ALA A 763 10.87 59.30 -59.98
N ILE A 764 10.16 60.35 -60.38
CA ILE A 764 8.94 60.82 -59.65
C ILE A 764 7.94 59.69 -59.46
N THR A 765 7.67 58.92 -60.52
CA THR A 765 6.74 57.77 -60.51
C THR A 765 7.24 56.57 -59.71
N SER A 766 8.41 56.67 -59.09
CA SER A 766 9.02 55.60 -58.29
C SER A 766 9.05 55.90 -56.79
N VAL A 767 8.49 57.02 -56.33
CA VAL A 767 8.39 57.36 -54.90
C VAL A 767 6.94 57.36 -54.44
N ILE A 768 6.02 57.93 -55.24
CA ILE A 768 4.59 57.90 -54.97
C ILE A 768 3.98 56.72 -55.75
N PRO A 769 3.36 55.74 -55.08
CA PRO A 769 2.75 54.57 -55.73
C PRO A 769 1.58 54.96 -56.63
N GLY A 770 1.18 54.04 -57.51
CA GLY A 770 0.16 54.27 -58.56
C GLY A 770 -1.24 54.64 -58.05
N GLY A 771 -1.48 54.54 -56.73
CA GLY A 771 -2.63 55.09 -56.03
C GLY A 771 -2.14 55.98 -54.87
N ASN A 772 -2.48 57.27 -54.94
CA ASN A 772 -2.48 58.32 -53.92
C ASN A 772 -1.64 58.11 -52.64
N LEU A 773 -0.72 59.05 -52.38
CA LEU A 773 -0.28 59.35 -51.02
C LEU A 773 -1.33 60.29 -50.39
N THR A 774 -1.78 59.99 -49.17
CA THR A 774 -2.64 60.89 -48.39
C THR A 774 -1.90 61.30 -47.13
N TYR A 775 -1.89 62.59 -46.81
CA TYR A 775 -1.35 63.10 -45.56
C TYR A 775 -2.41 63.91 -44.82
N ASP A 776 -2.91 63.36 -43.72
CA ASP A 776 -3.77 64.10 -42.79
C ASP A 776 -2.89 64.67 -41.69
N GLY A 777 -2.63 65.98 -41.72
CA GLY A 777 -1.79 66.66 -40.73
C GLY A 777 -2.41 66.68 -39.32
N GLY A 778 -3.70 66.37 -39.17
CA GLY A 778 -4.33 66.35 -37.86
C GLY A 778 -4.54 67.76 -37.29
N ALA A 779 -4.24 67.93 -36.01
CA ALA A 779 -4.43 69.20 -35.32
C ALA A 779 -3.08 69.79 -34.94
N GLY A 780 -2.58 70.77 -35.69
CA GLY A 780 -1.23 71.26 -35.41
C GLY A 780 -0.83 72.42 -36.30
N ALA A 781 0.48 72.63 -36.40
CA ALA A 781 1.09 73.51 -37.38
C ALA A 781 1.87 72.67 -38.39
N ASP A 782 1.12 71.96 -39.23
CA ASP A 782 1.62 70.79 -39.97
C ASP A 782 2.18 71.18 -41.33
N ALA A 783 3.15 70.43 -41.85
CA ALA A 783 3.90 70.78 -43.05
C ALA A 783 4.08 69.62 -44.03
N LEU A 784 4.09 69.94 -45.31
CA LEU A 784 4.47 69.00 -46.38
C LEU A 784 5.68 69.55 -47.12
N VAL A 785 6.74 68.74 -47.22
CA VAL A 785 7.99 69.08 -47.90
C VAL A 785 8.19 68.13 -49.09
N LEU A 786 8.31 68.68 -50.29
CA LEU A 786 8.74 67.95 -51.48
C LEU A 786 10.21 68.29 -51.73
N SER A 787 11.10 67.31 -51.54
CA SER A 787 12.55 67.53 -51.56
C SER A 787 13.30 66.54 -52.45
N GLY A 788 14.62 66.75 -52.55
CA GLY A 788 15.50 65.90 -53.34
C GLY A 788 15.54 66.28 -54.83
N THR A 789 16.59 65.81 -55.52
CA THR A 789 16.74 66.00 -56.97
C THR A 789 16.35 64.71 -57.70
N PRO A 790 15.21 64.68 -58.41
CA PRO A 790 14.81 63.53 -59.22
C PRO A 790 15.82 63.23 -60.35
N THR A 791 15.90 61.97 -60.79
CA THR A 791 16.67 61.57 -61.99
C THR A 791 16.14 62.21 -63.28
N THR A 792 14.84 62.51 -63.29
CA THR A 792 14.15 63.25 -64.35
C THR A 792 13.23 64.27 -63.71
N ASN A 793 13.47 65.55 -63.98
CA ASN A 793 12.64 66.65 -63.50
C ASN A 793 11.18 66.46 -63.95
N PRO A 794 10.18 66.71 -63.07
CA PRO A 794 8.78 66.64 -63.46
C PRO A 794 8.44 67.63 -64.58
N SER A 795 7.62 67.18 -65.52
CA SER A 795 7.13 68.00 -66.63
C SER A 795 6.16 69.08 -66.14
N ALA A 796 5.30 68.72 -65.18
CA ALA A 796 4.41 69.65 -64.49
C ALA A 796 4.21 69.26 -63.02
N VAL A 797 4.08 70.29 -62.17
CA VAL A 797 3.61 70.16 -60.79
C VAL A 797 2.37 71.03 -60.65
N THR A 798 1.24 70.44 -60.28
CA THR A 798 -0.03 71.16 -60.08
C THR A 798 -0.43 71.08 -58.62
N HIS A 799 -0.36 72.22 -57.93
CA HIS A 799 -0.89 72.38 -56.58
C HIS A 799 -2.35 72.82 -56.67
N THR A 800 -3.26 72.09 -56.04
CA THR A 800 -4.69 72.41 -55.93
C THR A 800 -5.03 72.65 -54.47
N PHE A 801 -5.57 73.83 -54.16
CA PHE A 801 -5.98 74.25 -52.83
C PHE A 801 -7.50 74.23 -52.74
N ASP A 802 -8.06 73.28 -52.01
CA ASP A 802 -9.50 73.15 -51.80
C ASP A 802 -9.99 74.13 -50.74
N ASN A 803 -9.21 74.32 -49.68
CA ASN A 803 -9.36 75.38 -48.68
C ASN A 803 -7.98 75.76 -48.07
N ALA A 804 -7.96 76.51 -46.96
CA ALA A 804 -6.75 77.03 -46.34
C ALA A 804 -5.78 75.97 -45.79
N SER A 805 -6.24 74.73 -45.56
CA SER A 805 -5.45 73.64 -45.00
C SER A 805 -5.50 72.34 -45.81
N ASP A 806 -6.41 72.24 -46.78
CA ASP A 806 -6.69 70.99 -47.49
C ASP A 806 -6.55 71.16 -49.01
N GLY A 807 -6.11 70.10 -49.70
CA GLY A 807 -5.93 70.12 -51.14
C GLY A 807 -5.18 68.90 -51.67
N GLY A 808 -4.52 69.07 -52.83
CA GLY A 808 -3.69 68.03 -53.41
C GLY A 808 -2.60 68.55 -54.33
N ILE A 809 -1.56 67.75 -54.54
CA ILE A 809 -0.44 68.02 -55.43
C ILE A 809 -0.35 66.89 -56.45
N ASP A 810 -0.46 67.23 -57.73
CA ASP A 810 -0.26 66.31 -58.86
C ASP A 810 1.12 66.57 -59.49
N ILE A 811 1.98 65.55 -59.44
CA ILE A 811 3.35 65.57 -59.96
C ILE A 811 3.42 64.52 -61.09
N ASP A 812 3.26 64.95 -62.34
CA ASP A 812 3.22 64.07 -63.53
C ASP A 812 2.27 62.85 -63.42
N GLY A 813 1.14 63.00 -62.71
CA GLY A 813 0.13 61.96 -62.50
C GLY A 813 0.25 61.22 -61.16
N SER A 814 1.32 61.45 -60.39
CA SER A 814 1.45 60.99 -59.00
C SER A 814 0.80 62.01 -58.07
N VAL A 815 -0.24 61.59 -57.34
CA VAL A 815 -1.06 62.50 -56.53
C VAL A 815 -0.74 62.35 -55.04
N ILE A 816 -0.53 63.49 -54.39
CA ILE A 816 -0.54 63.63 -52.93
C ILE A 816 -1.83 64.37 -52.55
N ASN A 817 -2.70 63.78 -51.76
CA ASN A 817 -3.84 64.48 -51.14
C ASN A 817 -3.44 64.87 -49.72
N TYR A 818 -3.89 66.03 -49.25
CA TYR A 818 -3.59 66.48 -47.89
C TYR A 818 -4.76 67.19 -47.21
N THR A 819 -4.82 67.09 -45.89
CA THR A 819 -5.72 67.83 -45.00
C THR A 819 -4.93 68.41 -43.82
N GLY A 820 -5.37 69.55 -43.28
CA GLY A 820 -4.80 70.11 -42.04
C GLY A 820 -3.44 70.83 -42.15
N LEU A 821 -2.90 71.13 -43.33
CA LEU A 821 -1.55 71.71 -43.47
C LEU A 821 -1.48 73.24 -43.29
N ALA A 822 -0.32 73.75 -42.88
CA ALA A 822 -0.05 75.17 -42.66
C ALA A 822 1.41 75.64 -42.90
N PRO A 823 2.31 74.85 -43.54
CA PRO A 823 2.87 75.24 -44.85
C PRO A 823 3.26 74.08 -45.81
N ILE A 824 3.30 74.34 -47.13
CA ILE A 824 3.86 73.41 -48.15
C ILE A 824 5.16 73.99 -48.70
N THR A 825 6.24 73.21 -48.68
CA THR A 825 7.55 73.56 -49.28
C THR A 825 7.84 72.66 -50.47
N ASP A 826 7.94 73.23 -51.67
CA ASP A 826 8.25 72.51 -52.90
C ASP A 826 9.59 72.99 -53.48
N THR A 827 10.63 72.17 -53.38
CA THR A 827 11.98 72.46 -53.92
C THR A 827 12.30 71.68 -55.19
N LEU A 828 11.34 70.98 -55.80
CA LEU A 828 11.58 70.15 -56.99
C LEU A 828 11.87 71.03 -58.20
N VAL A 829 12.89 70.74 -59.00
CA VAL A 829 13.10 71.47 -60.26
C VAL A 829 12.07 70.99 -61.30
N SER A 830 11.16 71.85 -61.75
CA SER A 830 10.06 71.47 -62.67
C SER A 830 9.95 72.39 -63.89
N GLY A 831 9.39 71.87 -64.99
CA GLY A 831 9.18 72.64 -66.22
C GLY A 831 8.02 73.63 -66.13
N THR A 832 6.93 73.26 -65.46
CA THR A 832 5.75 74.14 -65.26
C THR A 832 5.16 73.89 -63.88
N ARG A 833 4.95 74.96 -63.10
CA ARG A 833 4.16 74.91 -61.87
C ARG A 833 2.81 75.58 -62.07
N THR A 834 1.75 74.85 -61.76
CA THR A 834 0.37 75.35 -61.79
C THR A 834 -0.16 75.44 -60.38
N MET A 835 -0.75 76.57 -60.01
CA MET A 835 -1.39 76.79 -58.72
C MET A 835 -2.89 77.00 -58.97
N VAL A 836 -3.74 76.13 -58.43
CA VAL A 836 -5.20 76.11 -58.62
C VAL A 836 -5.87 76.39 -57.28
N PHE A 837 -6.66 77.46 -57.20
CA PHE A 837 -7.34 77.89 -55.97
C PHE A 837 -8.85 77.69 -56.11
N ASN A 838 -9.41 76.72 -55.38
CA ASN A 838 -10.84 76.38 -55.45
C ASN A 838 -11.67 77.15 -54.41
N SER A 839 -11.08 77.52 -53.27
CA SER A 839 -11.67 78.46 -52.30
C SER A 839 -10.60 79.15 -51.45
N SER A 840 -10.95 80.21 -50.70
CA SER A 840 -10.06 80.97 -49.79
C SER A 840 -8.97 81.82 -50.46
N ALA A 841 -8.28 82.65 -49.66
CA ALA A 841 -7.14 83.45 -50.09
C ALA A 841 -5.85 82.81 -49.55
N GLU A 842 -4.98 82.34 -50.44
CA GLU A 842 -3.72 81.70 -50.10
C GLU A 842 -2.52 82.65 -50.22
N THR A 843 -1.46 82.36 -49.46
CA THR A 843 -0.17 83.08 -49.54
C THR A 843 0.88 82.19 -50.18
N ILE A 844 1.37 82.59 -51.35
CA ILE A 844 2.48 81.91 -52.03
C ILE A 844 3.73 82.76 -51.87
N THR A 845 4.81 82.14 -51.41
CA THR A 845 6.14 82.75 -51.43
C THR A 845 6.98 82.03 -52.48
N ILE A 846 7.47 82.78 -53.47
CA ILE A 846 8.40 82.28 -54.48
C ILE A 846 9.76 82.86 -54.15
N SER A 847 10.75 81.99 -53.95
CA SER A 847 12.15 82.35 -53.76
C SER A 847 13.01 81.64 -54.80
N ASP A 848 13.97 82.37 -55.35
CA ASP A 848 15.01 81.88 -56.26
C ASP A 848 16.25 81.48 -55.42
N ASP A 849 16.94 80.41 -55.80
CA ASP A 849 18.12 79.87 -55.10
C ASP A 849 19.40 80.67 -55.35
N ALA A 850 19.31 81.69 -56.21
CA ALA A 850 20.37 82.61 -56.60
C ALA A 850 21.51 81.97 -57.40
N GLU A 851 21.28 80.83 -58.07
CA GLU A 851 22.22 80.25 -59.03
C GLU A 851 22.24 81.07 -60.34
N ALA A 852 23.44 81.35 -60.87
CA ALA A 852 23.59 82.32 -61.95
C ALA A 852 23.15 81.75 -63.31
N GLY A 853 21.93 82.06 -63.76
CA GLY A 853 21.49 81.76 -65.13
C GLY A 853 19.99 81.49 -65.32
N ASP A 854 19.20 81.44 -64.25
CA ASP A 854 17.75 81.27 -64.34
C ASP A 854 17.06 82.62 -64.59
N ASP A 855 16.41 82.74 -65.75
CA ASP A 855 15.70 83.92 -66.25
C ASP A 855 14.34 83.49 -66.83
#